data_AF-A0A166NII2-F1
#
_entry.id   AF-A0A166NII2-F1
#
_cell.length_a   1.000
_cell.length_b   1.000
_cell.length_c   1.000
_cell.angle_alpha   90.00
_cell.angle_beta   90.00
_cell.angle_gamma   90.00
#
_symmetry.space_group_name_H-M   'P 1'
#
loop_
_entity.id
_entity.type
_entity.pdbx_description
1 polymer ?
#
loop_
_entity_poly.entity_id
_entity_poly.type
_entity_poly.pdbx_seq_one_letter_code
_entity_poly.pdbx_strand_id
1 'polypeptide(L)'
;MVQALLRIETLSPDAKGQHRWTPLMEAARDDRVNIVRTLLSSANVNISNTHKNGKTALWHAEMRKHQNIIRFSSTMTGPLPLRLIQPGGACRRALYRNTHALEDGHEKGAANGVTPRGPVAIAGGQRPYGRHPKADLKPPFTCGITGKAYSLAEVLEQIELLARALASDLGWQINTLTDSWATHRLSGVSCPTSSSCSQLELTNLIKAVNYKALFTCTPLLDQTLDAAAAVGIPSRHVYLLDLPPQLDRDTPVLLSTKSVDRLIKEAHSMTPIPLLRWSKGQGARQEAFICASSGTSGLLFATYDGISNRRETEMGLGVLPLSHGYVLYTISFVSVYRGDGVVILQSFDLFQTLEAVEKYSLRRLWLIPSMITAITKAISLVNRYDLSSVRTVVTAASPLKQETSALFSQLFPNCSLIQAYGLTEVSVMLTLTDMDDMMHGSSGCLLPAVEARLVDRGGSDIHEYHRAGELWVRTPGIMLDYLNNEEATREMITKDGWLRTGDLVEIRLSPKGNEHVFIVDGIKELIKVGVSRRPERPTRTRITHKTFSNSTQGMQVAPAEMESFHMLHAVVADAAVIPVPSETAGELPLAYIVMSPLAKHQDESAVREELYNHVKEALSQYKHLDGGIELTDSVPKTISGKTKRAILKERAKTLVRERNALAEVASGWREMAEYEESTMIQVLDFDSDSDKDY
;
A
#
# COMPACT_ATOMS: atom_id res chain seq x y z
N MET A 1 -12.97 34.61 44.35
CA MET A 1 -14.33 34.03 44.36
C MET A 1 -14.39 32.68 43.64
N VAL A 2 -14.17 32.58 42.32
CA VAL A 2 -14.21 31.29 41.58
C VAL A 2 -13.29 30.22 42.18
N GLN A 3 -12.05 30.57 42.55
CA GLN A 3 -11.14 29.64 43.24
C GLN A 3 -11.65 29.14 44.59
N ALA A 4 -12.44 29.93 45.32
CA ALA A 4 -13.03 29.51 46.59
C ALA A 4 -14.22 28.56 46.35
N LEU A 5 -15.00 28.79 45.30
CA LEU A 5 -16.10 27.91 44.89
C LEU A 5 -15.60 26.54 44.40
N LEU A 6 -14.47 26.50 43.68
CA LEU A 6 -13.84 25.25 43.23
C LEU A 6 -13.29 24.36 44.36
N ARG A 7 -13.18 24.88 45.58
CA ARG A 7 -12.76 24.12 46.78
C ARG A 7 -13.93 23.44 47.50
N ILE A 8 -15.16 23.72 47.09
CA ILE A 8 -16.35 23.10 47.68
C ILE A 8 -16.61 21.80 46.91
N GLU A 9 -16.36 20.65 47.55
CA GLU A 9 -16.44 19.32 46.91
C GLU A 9 -17.81 19.00 46.30
N THR A 10 -18.88 19.59 46.81
CA THR A 10 -20.25 19.39 46.32
C THR A 10 -20.57 20.20 45.05
N LEU A 11 -19.70 21.12 44.61
CA LEU A 11 -19.94 22.00 43.48
C LEU A 11 -19.14 21.55 42.24
N SER A 12 -19.84 21.08 41.20
CA SER A 12 -19.19 20.70 39.94
C SER A 12 -18.91 21.91 39.04
N PRO A 13 -17.69 22.09 38.51
CA PRO A 13 -17.39 23.15 37.55
C PRO A 13 -17.99 22.92 36.17
N ASP A 14 -18.51 21.71 35.90
CA ASP A 14 -19.26 21.33 34.69
C ASP A 14 -20.78 21.36 34.90
N ALA A 15 -21.25 21.87 36.04
CA ALA A 15 -22.68 22.01 36.30
C ALA A 15 -23.36 22.79 35.17
N LYS A 16 -24.42 22.20 34.62
CA LYS A 16 -25.16 22.74 33.47
C LYS A 16 -26.34 23.57 33.98
N GLY A 17 -26.31 24.87 33.70
CA GLY A 17 -27.42 25.77 33.96
C GLY A 17 -28.56 25.64 32.95
N GLN A 18 -29.44 26.63 32.92
CA GLN A 18 -30.48 26.72 31.90
C GLN A 18 -29.86 26.67 30.49
N HIS A 19 -30.47 25.89 29.59
CA HIS A 19 -29.96 25.64 28.23
C HIS A 19 -28.62 24.88 28.11
N ARG A 20 -28.20 24.17 29.18
CA ARG A 20 -26.97 23.36 29.23
C ARG A 20 -25.66 24.16 29.14
N TRP A 21 -25.68 25.42 29.55
CA TRP A 21 -24.46 26.23 29.65
C TRP A 21 -23.61 25.81 30.84
N THR A 22 -22.30 25.68 30.62
CA THR A 22 -21.32 25.49 31.69
C THR A 22 -20.66 26.82 32.05
N PRO A 23 -20.11 26.97 33.27
CA PRO A 23 -19.31 28.13 33.67
C PRO A 23 -18.17 28.46 32.69
N LEU A 24 -17.57 27.43 32.06
CA LEU A 24 -16.53 27.62 31.06
C LEU A 24 -17.05 28.28 29.77
N MET A 25 -18.25 27.92 29.32
CA MET A 25 -18.86 28.54 28.12
C MET A 25 -19.23 30.00 28.38
N GLU A 26 -19.79 30.30 29.55
CA GLU A 26 -20.11 31.67 29.97
C GLU A 26 -18.83 32.52 30.03
N ALA A 27 -17.78 32.00 30.67
CA ALA A 27 -16.50 32.68 30.77
C ALA A 27 -15.83 32.90 29.39
N ALA A 28 -15.97 31.93 28.47
CA ALA A 28 -15.45 32.05 27.11
C ALA A 28 -16.22 33.05 26.24
N ARG A 29 -17.56 33.08 26.37
CA ARG A 29 -18.45 34.00 25.65
C ARG A 29 -18.25 35.47 26.03
N ASP A 30 -17.80 35.73 27.27
CA ASP A 30 -17.68 37.07 27.84
C ASP A 30 -16.20 37.52 28.04
N ASP A 31 -15.26 36.87 27.35
CA ASP A 31 -13.81 37.13 27.36
C ASP A 31 -13.16 37.18 28.76
N ARG A 32 -13.65 36.34 29.69
CA ARG A 32 -13.14 36.30 31.07
C ARG A 32 -11.90 35.40 31.16
N VAL A 33 -10.79 35.82 30.54
CA VAL A 33 -9.54 35.06 30.41
C VAL A 33 -9.05 34.45 31.74
N ASN A 34 -9.06 35.21 32.83
CA ASN A 34 -8.59 34.73 34.14
C ASN A 34 -9.50 33.65 34.75
N ILE A 35 -10.81 33.70 34.48
CA ILE A 35 -11.76 32.68 34.93
C ILE A 35 -11.60 31.41 34.09
N VAL A 36 -11.48 31.55 32.76
CA VAL A 36 -11.18 30.44 31.85
C VAL A 36 -9.90 29.72 32.27
N ARG A 37 -8.82 30.46 32.55
CA ARG A 37 -7.57 29.90 33.05
C ARG A 37 -7.77 29.13 34.37
N THR A 38 -8.47 29.73 35.32
CA THR A 38 -8.73 29.11 36.63
C THR A 38 -9.54 27.81 36.50
N LEU A 39 -10.54 27.78 35.63
CA LEU A 39 -11.37 26.60 35.38
C LEU A 39 -10.57 25.49 34.68
N LEU A 40 -9.80 25.84 33.64
CA LEU A 40 -8.98 24.87 32.90
C LEU A 40 -7.82 24.30 33.72
N SER A 41 -7.31 25.04 34.71
CA SER A 41 -6.31 24.54 35.67
C SER A 41 -6.90 23.60 36.73
N SER A 42 -8.22 23.41 36.81
CA SER A 42 -8.84 22.43 37.71
C SER A 42 -9.01 21.08 37.01
N ALA A 43 -8.58 19.98 37.64
CA ALA A 43 -8.41 18.66 37.01
C ALA A 43 -9.71 17.99 36.47
N ASN A 44 -10.88 18.61 36.66
CA ASN A 44 -12.19 17.99 36.44
C ASN A 44 -13.13 18.81 35.50
N VAL A 45 -12.58 19.66 34.61
CA VAL A 45 -13.39 20.45 33.65
C VAL A 45 -13.35 19.84 32.25
N ASN A 46 -14.53 19.46 31.72
CA ASN A 46 -14.67 18.91 30.38
C ASN A 46 -14.86 20.03 29.33
N ILE A 47 -13.79 20.32 28.61
CA ILE A 47 -13.75 21.33 27.53
C ILE A 47 -14.65 21.00 26.33
N SER A 48 -15.02 19.72 26.15
CA SER A 48 -15.85 19.24 25.05
C SER A 48 -17.36 19.33 25.33
N ASN A 49 -17.74 19.82 26.52
CA ASN A 49 -19.15 20.06 26.81
C ASN A 49 -19.78 20.97 25.76
N THR A 50 -21.03 20.67 25.40
CA THR A 50 -21.85 21.45 24.47
C THR A 50 -23.13 21.93 25.13
N HIS A 51 -23.56 23.14 24.78
CA HIS A 51 -24.90 23.63 25.15
C HIS A 51 -25.96 23.02 24.22
N LYS A 52 -27.24 23.34 24.44
CA LYS A 52 -28.38 22.77 23.67
C LYS A 52 -28.27 22.79 22.13
N ASN A 53 -27.46 23.68 21.53
CA ASN A 53 -27.27 23.76 20.07
C ASN A 53 -25.94 23.13 19.60
N GLY A 54 -25.29 22.32 20.42
CA GLY A 54 -24.08 21.59 20.04
C GLY A 54 -22.79 22.42 19.99
N LYS A 55 -22.77 23.66 20.50
CA LYS A 55 -21.57 24.52 20.49
C LYS A 55 -20.78 24.42 21.78
N THR A 56 -19.45 24.43 21.67
CA THR A 56 -18.49 24.37 22.78
C THR A 56 -18.08 25.77 23.25
N ALA A 57 -17.33 25.83 24.36
CA ALA A 57 -16.73 27.08 24.83
C ALA A 57 -15.78 27.71 23.80
N LEU A 58 -15.01 26.89 23.06
CA LEU A 58 -14.09 27.37 22.03
C LEU A 58 -14.84 28.00 20.85
N TRP A 59 -15.96 27.41 20.42
CA TRP A 59 -16.80 27.97 19.36
C TRP A 59 -17.29 29.38 19.71
N HIS A 60 -17.69 29.62 20.97
CA HIS A 60 -18.12 30.95 21.42
C HIS A 60 -16.98 31.98 21.45
N ALA A 61 -15.76 31.55 21.81
CA ALA A 61 -14.57 32.41 21.77
C ALA A 61 -14.17 32.76 20.33
N GLU A 62 -14.27 31.82 19.39
CA GLU A 62 -13.98 32.03 17.97
C GLU A 62 -14.98 32.97 17.30
N MET A 63 -16.28 32.72 17.49
CA MET A 63 -17.34 33.55 16.89
C MET A 63 -17.29 35.01 17.34
N ARG A 64 -16.75 35.28 18.53
CA ARG A 64 -16.60 36.63 19.08
C ARG A 64 -15.19 37.20 18.95
N LYS A 65 -14.28 36.48 18.28
CA LYS A 65 -12.88 36.89 18.04
C LYS A 65 -12.08 37.17 19.32
N HIS A 66 -12.32 36.40 20.38
CA HIS A 66 -11.60 36.52 21.66
C HIS A 66 -10.19 35.91 21.56
N GLN A 67 -9.25 36.65 20.95
CA GLN A 67 -7.92 36.14 20.60
C GLN A 67 -7.10 35.63 21.80
N ASN A 68 -7.29 36.20 22.98
CA ASN A 68 -6.57 35.80 24.19
C ASN A 68 -6.96 34.38 24.66
N ILE A 69 -8.22 33.98 24.45
CA ILE A 69 -8.72 32.64 24.79
C ILE A 69 -8.32 31.63 23.71
N ILE A 70 -8.38 32.03 22.43
CA ILE A 70 -8.01 31.18 21.29
C ILE A 70 -6.51 30.82 21.36
N ARG A 71 -5.63 31.79 21.63
CA ARG A 71 -4.19 31.57 21.83
C ARG A 71 -3.86 30.72 23.06
N PHE A 72 -4.71 30.79 24.09
CA PHE A 72 -4.55 29.98 25.30
C PHE A 72 -4.95 28.51 25.06
N SER A 73 -5.95 28.26 24.21
CA SER A 73 -6.37 26.88 23.87
C SER A 73 -5.33 26.12 23.04
N SER A 74 -4.48 26.81 22.27
CA SER A 74 -3.43 26.17 21.46
C SER A 74 -2.20 25.73 22.27
N THR A 75 -2.10 26.10 23.55
CA THR A 75 -0.95 25.78 24.43
C THR A 75 -1.24 24.63 25.42
N MET A 76 -2.47 24.11 25.47
CA MET A 76 -2.88 23.03 26.38
C MET A 76 -3.07 21.65 25.72
N THR A 77 -2.65 21.44 24.47
CA THR A 77 -2.57 20.08 23.92
C THR A 77 -1.31 19.39 24.44
N GLY A 78 -1.37 18.84 25.65
CA GLY A 78 -0.58 17.65 26.03
C GLY A 78 -0.96 16.47 25.11
N PRO A 79 -0.23 15.34 25.16
CA PRO A 79 -0.38 14.24 24.18
C PRO A 79 -1.86 13.86 24.07
N LEU A 80 -2.41 14.11 22.87
CA LEU A 80 -3.81 13.86 22.58
C LEU A 80 -4.06 12.35 22.77
N PRO A 81 -5.08 11.94 23.53
CA PRO A 81 -5.62 10.60 23.32
C PRO A 81 -6.06 10.51 21.86
N LEU A 82 -5.59 9.47 21.19
CA LEU A 82 -5.68 9.14 19.75
C LEU A 82 -7.14 9.02 19.25
N ARG A 83 -7.98 10.06 19.39
CA ARG A 83 -9.39 10.02 18.94
C ARG A 83 -9.53 10.05 17.42
N LEU A 84 -8.52 10.53 16.71
CA LEU A 84 -8.31 10.44 15.25
C LEU A 84 -6.82 10.74 15.00
N ILE A 85 -6.10 9.87 14.28
CA ILE A 85 -4.73 10.17 13.84
C ILE A 85 -4.84 11.32 12.82
N GLN A 86 -4.09 12.39 13.01
CA GLN A 86 -4.14 13.59 12.18
C GLN A 86 -2.87 13.69 11.31
N PRO A 87 -2.89 14.41 10.17
CA PRO A 87 -1.69 14.60 9.36
C PRO A 87 -0.50 15.15 10.17
N GLY A 88 0.72 14.67 9.91
CA GLY A 88 1.93 15.11 10.60
C GLY A 88 2.16 16.63 10.55
N GLY A 89 2.96 17.19 11.47
CA GLY A 89 3.15 18.64 11.62
C GLY A 89 3.60 19.39 10.36
N ALA A 90 4.37 18.73 9.47
CA ALA A 90 4.72 19.29 8.16
C ALA A 90 3.61 19.18 7.11
N CYS A 91 2.87 18.06 7.09
CA CYS A 91 1.67 17.91 6.25
C CYS A 91 0.57 18.92 6.62
N ARG A 92 0.45 19.28 7.91
CA ARG A 92 -0.41 20.38 8.38
C ARG A 92 0.04 21.77 7.86
N ARG A 93 1.35 22.01 7.71
CA ARG A 93 1.88 23.25 7.12
C ARG A 93 1.62 23.36 5.60
N ALA A 94 1.57 22.23 4.90
CA ALA A 94 1.16 22.19 3.49
C ALA A 94 -0.34 22.53 3.33
N LEU A 95 -1.18 22.04 4.25
CA LEU A 95 -2.61 22.38 4.35
C LEU A 95 -2.84 23.90 4.48
N TYR A 96 -2.11 24.56 5.39
CA TYR A 96 -2.25 26.01 5.63
C TYR A 96 -1.86 26.89 4.43
N ARG A 97 -1.03 26.40 3.49
CA ARG A 97 -0.69 27.14 2.26
C ARG A 97 -1.73 26.96 1.15
N ASN A 98 -2.48 25.86 1.15
CA ASN A 98 -3.45 25.54 0.08
C ASN A 98 -4.91 25.92 0.45
N THR A 99 -5.28 25.98 1.73
CA THR A 99 -6.65 26.35 2.13
C THR A 99 -6.99 27.81 1.84
N HIS A 100 -6.05 28.75 1.99
CA HIS A 100 -6.28 30.14 1.58
C HIS A 100 -6.47 30.31 0.06
N ALA A 101 -5.93 29.41 -0.77
CA ALA A 101 -6.15 29.46 -2.22
C ALA A 101 -7.52 28.89 -2.64
N LEU A 102 -8.12 28.00 -1.83
CA LEU A 102 -9.44 27.42 -2.09
C LEU A 102 -10.58 28.35 -1.61
N GLU A 103 -10.39 29.10 -0.52
CA GLU A 103 -11.40 30.04 -0.03
C GLU A 103 -11.48 31.32 -0.90
N ASP A 104 -10.35 31.86 -1.36
CA ASP A 104 -10.33 33.09 -2.17
C ASP A 104 -10.87 32.90 -3.60
N GLY A 105 -10.91 31.67 -4.12
CA GLY A 105 -11.50 31.34 -5.42
C GLY A 105 -13.02 31.16 -5.40
N HIS A 106 -13.63 31.05 -4.22
CA HIS A 106 -15.05 30.74 -4.07
C HIS A 106 -15.97 31.98 -3.95
N GLU A 107 -15.43 33.19 -3.74
CA GLU A 107 -16.25 34.40 -3.51
C GLU A 107 -16.18 35.50 -4.58
N LYS A 108 -15.37 35.39 -5.64
CA LYS A 108 -15.30 36.44 -6.68
C LYS A 108 -15.34 35.91 -8.11
N GLY A 109 -16.53 35.49 -8.53
CA GLY A 109 -16.83 35.18 -9.94
C GLY A 109 -18.32 35.02 -10.29
N ALA A 110 -19.23 35.33 -9.35
CA ALA A 110 -20.67 35.20 -9.55
C ALA A 110 -21.32 36.58 -9.78
N ALA A 111 -20.88 37.31 -10.80
CA ALA A 111 -21.65 38.39 -11.40
C ALA A 111 -21.05 38.69 -12.77
N ASN A 112 -21.89 38.61 -13.81
CA ASN A 112 -21.63 38.91 -15.23
C ASN A 112 -21.28 37.69 -16.10
N GLY A 113 -22.28 37.26 -16.88
CA GLY A 113 -22.22 36.16 -17.82
C GLY A 113 -21.22 36.40 -18.96
N VAL A 114 -20.00 35.88 -18.78
CA VAL A 114 -19.03 35.69 -19.85
C VAL A 114 -18.69 34.21 -19.91
N THR A 115 -18.80 33.65 -21.11
CA THR A 115 -18.48 32.28 -21.50
C THR A 115 -17.07 31.85 -21.03
N PRO A 116 -16.86 30.58 -20.63
CA PRO A 116 -15.51 30.10 -20.36
C PRO A 116 -14.79 29.91 -21.70
N ARG A 117 -14.00 30.92 -22.10
CA ARG A 117 -12.95 30.75 -23.12
C ARG A 117 -11.88 29.81 -22.57
N GLY A 118 -11.21 29.10 -23.49
CA GLY A 118 -10.11 28.16 -23.22
C GLY A 118 -8.92 28.77 -22.46
N PRO A 119 -7.80 28.03 -22.37
CA PRO A 119 -6.87 28.07 -21.24
C PRO A 119 -6.47 29.50 -20.89
N VAL A 120 -6.89 29.95 -19.70
CA VAL A 120 -6.51 31.26 -19.19
C VAL A 120 -4.99 31.31 -19.05
N ALA A 121 -4.36 32.04 -19.96
CA ALA A 121 -3.03 32.58 -19.81
C ALA A 121 -3.16 33.79 -18.89
N ILE A 122 -2.78 33.64 -17.62
CA ILE A 122 -2.48 34.77 -16.76
C ILE A 122 -1.03 35.15 -17.06
N ALA A 123 -0.84 36.31 -17.66
CA ALA A 123 0.46 36.93 -17.80
C ALA A 123 0.97 37.33 -16.40
N GLY A 124 2.15 36.83 -16.03
CA GLY A 124 2.87 37.23 -14.82
C GLY A 124 2.67 36.31 -13.61
N GLY A 125 3.70 35.50 -13.32
CA GLY A 125 4.07 35.01 -11.98
C GLY A 125 3.10 34.05 -11.27
N GLN A 126 3.36 32.74 -11.39
CA GLN A 126 2.77 31.61 -10.65
C GLN A 126 1.27 31.30 -10.87
N ARG A 127 0.98 30.11 -11.41
CA ARG A 127 -0.38 29.56 -11.44
C ARG A 127 -0.78 29.09 -10.03
N PRO A 128 -2.05 29.23 -9.60
CA PRO A 128 -2.50 28.99 -8.22
C PRO A 128 -2.38 27.53 -7.72
N TYR A 129 -2.09 26.56 -8.59
CA TYR A 129 -2.09 25.12 -8.26
C TYR A 129 -0.72 24.44 -8.42
N GLY A 130 0.39 25.19 -8.38
CA GLY A 130 1.73 24.59 -8.44
C GLY A 130 2.14 24.03 -9.80
N ARG A 131 1.34 24.25 -10.85
CA ARG A 131 1.63 23.77 -12.21
C ARG A 131 2.65 24.67 -12.91
N HIS A 132 3.71 24.06 -13.43
CA HIS A 132 4.72 24.75 -14.21
C HIS A 132 4.15 25.37 -15.51
N PRO A 133 4.69 26.52 -15.97
CA PRO A 133 4.41 27.05 -17.30
C PRO A 133 4.70 26.01 -18.38
N LYS A 134 3.92 26.02 -19.48
CA LYS A 134 4.07 25.04 -20.56
C LYS A 134 5.48 24.99 -21.17
N ALA A 135 6.20 26.11 -21.15
CA ALA A 135 7.57 26.23 -21.66
C ALA A 135 8.61 25.51 -20.80
N ASP A 136 8.32 25.28 -19.52
CA ASP A 136 9.26 24.71 -18.55
C ASP A 136 9.02 23.20 -18.31
N LEU A 137 8.05 22.63 -19.04
CA LEU A 137 7.67 21.23 -18.91
C LEU A 137 8.67 20.34 -19.64
N LYS A 138 9.08 19.27 -18.96
CA LYS A 138 9.87 18.22 -19.59
C LYS A 138 8.93 17.33 -20.44
N PRO A 139 9.46 16.61 -21.46
CA PRO A 139 8.69 15.59 -22.15
C PRO A 139 8.10 14.59 -21.14
N PRO A 140 6.77 14.39 -21.10
CA PRO A 140 6.14 13.56 -20.08
C PRO A 140 6.71 12.14 -20.04
N PHE A 141 6.98 11.58 -21.23
CA PHE A 141 7.56 10.25 -21.38
C PHE A 141 8.68 10.26 -22.42
N THR A 142 9.79 9.63 -22.05
CA THR A 142 10.94 9.37 -22.92
C THR A 142 11.21 7.87 -22.93
N CYS A 143 11.28 7.25 -24.10
CA CYS A 143 11.67 5.84 -24.21
C CYS A 143 13.14 5.70 -23.80
N GLY A 144 13.43 4.88 -22.78
CA GLY A 144 14.81 4.70 -22.31
C GLY A 144 15.73 4.03 -23.34
N ILE A 145 15.18 3.18 -24.22
CA ILE A 145 15.93 2.46 -25.27
C ILE A 145 16.26 3.40 -26.43
N THR A 146 15.25 4.00 -27.06
CA THR A 146 15.43 4.79 -28.29
C THR A 146 15.75 6.26 -28.02
N GLY A 147 15.48 6.76 -26.82
CA GLY A 147 15.51 8.19 -26.51
C GLY A 147 14.37 8.99 -27.12
N LYS A 148 13.44 8.35 -27.86
CA LYS A 148 12.27 9.02 -28.43
C LYS A 148 11.42 9.61 -27.31
N ALA A 149 11.14 10.89 -27.40
CA ALA A 149 10.34 11.63 -26.43
C ALA A 149 9.31 12.48 -27.18
N TYR A 150 8.16 12.70 -26.56
CA TYR A 150 7.12 13.58 -27.08
C TYR A 150 6.92 14.74 -26.11
N SER A 151 6.83 15.95 -26.65
CA SER A 151 6.41 17.12 -25.90
C SER A 151 4.97 16.96 -25.40
N LEU A 152 4.60 17.70 -24.35
CA LEU A 152 3.21 17.68 -23.88
C LEU A 152 2.21 18.11 -24.98
N ALA A 153 2.62 19.00 -25.90
CA ALA A 153 1.76 19.43 -27.01
C ALA A 153 1.46 18.28 -27.97
N GLU A 154 2.49 17.54 -28.38
CA GLU A 154 2.33 16.35 -29.24
C GLU A 154 1.50 15.27 -28.55
N VAL A 155 1.72 15.02 -27.25
CA VAL A 155 0.91 14.07 -26.47
C VAL A 155 -0.57 14.48 -26.47
N LEU A 156 -0.89 15.75 -26.23
CA LEU A 156 -2.28 16.23 -26.24
C LEU A 156 -2.93 16.11 -27.63
N GLU A 157 -2.17 16.38 -28.68
CA GLU A 157 -2.63 16.21 -30.06
C GLU A 157 -2.90 14.74 -30.38
N GLN A 158 -1.99 13.83 -30.00
CA GLN A 158 -2.18 12.39 -30.16
C GLN A 158 -3.40 11.88 -29.40
N ILE A 159 -3.64 12.34 -28.17
CA ILE A 159 -4.86 12.01 -27.39
C ILE A 159 -6.12 12.40 -28.17
N GLU A 160 -6.17 13.60 -28.73
CA GLU A 160 -7.35 14.08 -29.47
C GLU A 160 -7.56 13.31 -30.78
N LEU A 161 -6.48 13.04 -31.52
CA LEU A 161 -6.54 12.27 -32.77
C LEU A 161 -6.92 10.81 -32.51
N LEU A 162 -6.32 10.17 -31.52
CA LEU A 162 -6.65 8.78 -31.17
C LEU A 162 -8.08 8.69 -30.65
N ALA A 163 -8.53 9.61 -29.78
CA ALA A 163 -9.91 9.65 -29.32
C ALA A 163 -10.90 9.80 -30.49
N ARG A 164 -10.56 10.62 -31.49
CA ARG A 164 -11.36 10.79 -32.70
C ARG A 164 -11.45 9.51 -33.52
N ALA A 165 -10.32 8.83 -33.75
CA ALA A 165 -10.30 7.55 -34.47
C ALA A 165 -11.12 6.49 -33.75
N LEU A 166 -10.97 6.38 -32.43
CA LEU A 166 -11.70 5.41 -31.61
C LEU A 166 -13.21 5.70 -31.58
N ALA A 167 -13.62 6.96 -31.48
CA ALA A 167 -15.02 7.33 -31.56
C ALA A 167 -15.65 6.97 -32.90
N SER A 168 -14.89 7.09 -33.99
CA SER A 168 -15.33 6.67 -35.33
C SER A 168 -15.42 5.14 -35.46
N ASP A 169 -14.46 4.40 -34.91
CA ASP A 169 -14.38 2.93 -35.03
C ASP A 169 -15.37 2.20 -34.10
N LEU A 170 -15.51 2.65 -32.85
CA LEU A 170 -16.26 1.96 -31.79
C LEU A 170 -17.63 2.60 -31.49
N GLY A 171 -17.88 3.81 -31.99
CA GLY A 171 -19.05 4.63 -31.60
C GLY A 171 -18.84 5.38 -30.28
N TRP A 172 -19.71 6.36 -30.00
CA TRP A 172 -19.61 7.33 -28.88
C TRP A 172 -19.74 6.75 -27.46
N GLN A 173 -19.85 5.43 -27.30
CA GLN A 173 -19.97 4.76 -26.00
C GLN A 173 -18.86 3.72 -25.85
N ILE A 174 -17.69 4.17 -25.42
CA ILE A 174 -16.56 3.29 -25.21
C ILE A 174 -16.40 3.10 -23.71
N ASN A 175 -16.82 1.95 -23.21
CA ASN A 175 -16.84 1.73 -21.77
C ASN A 175 -15.47 1.28 -21.22
N THR A 176 -14.60 0.59 -21.99
CA THR A 176 -13.26 0.20 -21.47
C THR A 176 -12.17 0.06 -22.54
N LEU A 177 -10.98 0.67 -22.34
CA LEU A 177 -9.79 0.56 -23.20
C LEU A 177 -8.45 0.57 -22.42
N THR A 178 -7.35 0.12 -23.04
CA THR A 178 -6.01 0.12 -22.42
C THR A 178 -5.23 1.43 -22.55
N ASP A 179 -5.47 2.26 -23.58
CA ASP A 179 -4.87 3.62 -23.66
C ASP A 179 -5.74 4.63 -22.89
N SER A 180 -5.29 5.00 -21.70
CA SER A 180 -6.16 5.63 -20.72
C SER A 180 -6.64 7.03 -21.11
N TRP A 181 -5.77 7.88 -21.67
CA TRP A 181 -6.12 9.30 -21.86
C TRP A 181 -7.06 9.55 -23.05
N ALA A 182 -6.83 8.87 -24.18
CA ALA A 182 -7.74 8.93 -25.33
C ALA A 182 -9.13 8.37 -24.97
N THR A 183 -9.16 7.38 -24.08
CA THR A 183 -10.40 6.78 -23.58
C THR A 183 -11.15 7.72 -22.65
N HIS A 184 -10.45 8.34 -21.70
CA HIS A 184 -11.04 9.33 -20.81
C HIS A 184 -11.56 10.55 -21.56
N ARG A 185 -10.92 10.95 -22.67
CA ARG A 185 -11.40 12.01 -23.57
C ARG A 185 -12.79 11.71 -24.16
N LEU A 186 -13.17 10.42 -24.21
CA LEU A 186 -14.46 9.90 -24.65
C LEU A 186 -15.38 9.49 -23.47
N SER A 187 -15.01 9.84 -22.23
CA SER A 187 -15.70 9.44 -21.01
C SER A 187 -15.73 7.93 -20.75
N GLY A 188 -14.81 7.18 -21.36
CA GLY A 188 -14.66 5.75 -21.13
C GLY A 188 -13.85 5.41 -19.89
N VAL A 189 -13.94 4.16 -19.43
CA VAL A 189 -13.12 3.61 -18.34
C VAL A 189 -11.85 3.00 -18.92
N SER A 190 -10.76 2.95 -18.18
CA SER A 190 -9.56 2.22 -18.60
C SER A 190 -9.28 1.07 -17.66
N CYS A 191 -8.92 -0.10 -18.19
CA CYS A 191 -8.50 -1.24 -17.38
C CYS A 191 -7.14 -1.73 -17.86
N PRO A 192 -6.04 -1.09 -17.41
CA PRO A 192 -4.69 -1.51 -17.72
C PRO A 192 -4.41 -2.92 -17.16
N THR A 193 -3.91 -3.81 -18.02
CA THR A 193 -3.63 -5.20 -17.65
C THR A 193 -2.12 -5.44 -17.60
N SER A 194 -1.69 -6.35 -16.72
CA SER A 194 -0.29 -6.78 -16.65
C SER A 194 0.12 -7.53 -17.92
N SER A 195 1.32 -7.27 -18.43
CA SER A 195 1.91 -8.03 -19.55
C SER A 195 2.27 -9.48 -19.19
N SER A 196 2.29 -9.83 -17.91
CA SER A 196 2.49 -11.20 -17.42
C SER A 196 1.21 -11.97 -17.15
N CYS A 197 0.06 -11.37 -17.44
CA CYS A 197 -1.24 -12.03 -17.30
C CYS A 197 -1.27 -13.26 -18.21
N SER A 198 -1.69 -14.40 -17.70
CA SER A 198 -1.91 -15.59 -18.53
C SER A 198 -3.12 -15.40 -19.44
N GLN A 199 -3.23 -16.24 -20.48
CA GLN A 199 -4.38 -16.21 -21.39
C GLN A 199 -5.72 -16.39 -20.66
N LEU A 200 -5.76 -17.32 -19.70
CA LEU A 200 -6.97 -17.61 -18.92
C LEU A 200 -7.35 -16.43 -18.02
N GLU A 201 -6.38 -15.84 -17.30
CA GLU A 201 -6.60 -14.65 -16.48
C GLU A 201 -7.08 -13.47 -17.34
N LEU A 202 -6.47 -13.27 -18.51
CA LEU A 202 -6.86 -12.21 -19.45
C LEU A 202 -8.30 -12.42 -19.96
N THR A 203 -8.66 -13.65 -20.32
CA THR A 203 -10.01 -14.01 -20.80
C THR A 203 -11.05 -13.74 -19.71
N ASN A 204 -10.77 -14.16 -18.48
CA ASN A 204 -11.65 -13.93 -17.33
C ASN A 204 -11.81 -12.44 -17.03
N LEU A 205 -10.72 -11.67 -17.09
CA LEU A 205 -10.75 -10.22 -16.88
C LEU A 205 -11.56 -9.51 -17.96
N ILE A 206 -11.33 -9.86 -19.23
CA ILE A 206 -12.06 -9.31 -20.37
C ILE A 206 -13.57 -9.54 -20.20
N LYS A 207 -13.96 -10.75 -19.80
CA LYS A 207 -15.35 -11.12 -19.55
C LYS A 207 -15.95 -10.35 -18.38
N ALA A 208 -15.23 -10.26 -17.26
CA ALA A 208 -15.71 -9.59 -16.05
C ALA A 208 -15.92 -8.08 -16.26
N VAL A 209 -15.00 -7.43 -16.98
CA VAL A 209 -15.01 -5.98 -17.27
C VAL A 209 -15.85 -5.63 -18.51
N ASN A 210 -16.19 -6.61 -19.35
CA ASN A 210 -16.92 -6.41 -20.61
C ASN A 210 -16.21 -5.43 -21.57
N TYR A 211 -14.94 -5.71 -21.86
CA TYR A 211 -14.12 -4.89 -22.75
C TYR A 211 -14.78 -4.73 -24.13
N LYS A 212 -14.65 -3.53 -24.72
CA LYS A 212 -15.10 -3.25 -26.09
C LYS A 212 -13.98 -3.26 -27.13
N ALA A 213 -12.77 -2.97 -26.68
CA ALA A 213 -11.57 -3.01 -27.48
C ALA A 213 -10.34 -3.26 -26.58
N LEU A 214 -9.27 -3.75 -27.19
CA LEU A 214 -8.03 -4.14 -26.54
C LEU A 214 -6.87 -3.47 -27.25
N PHE A 215 -5.97 -2.84 -26.49
CA PHE A 215 -4.66 -2.43 -27.00
C PHE A 215 -3.61 -3.41 -26.49
N THR A 216 -2.79 -3.89 -27.40
CA THR A 216 -1.74 -4.86 -27.15
C THR A 216 -0.49 -4.52 -27.95
N CYS A 217 0.60 -5.24 -27.75
CA CYS A 217 1.83 -5.09 -28.51
C CYS A 217 2.21 -6.40 -29.18
N THR A 218 3.12 -6.34 -30.16
CA THR A 218 3.48 -7.48 -31.02
C THR A 218 3.76 -8.78 -30.27
N PRO A 219 4.54 -8.80 -29.16
CA PRO A 219 4.82 -10.03 -28.41
C PRO A 219 3.61 -10.64 -27.68
N LEU A 220 2.53 -9.88 -27.48
CA LEU A 220 1.32 -10.29 -26.76
C LEU A 220 0.11 -10.46 -27.69
N LEU A 221 0.28 -10.25 -29.00
CA LEU A 221 -0.80 -10.16 -29.96
C LEU A 221 -1.60 -11.47 -30.06
N ASP A 222 -0.93 -12.60 -30.25
CA ASP A 222 -1.59 -13.91 -30.40
C ASP A 222 -2.43 -14.27 -29.16
N GLN A 223 -1.82 -14.14 -27.97
CA GLN A 223 -2.52 -14.35 -26.71
C GLN A 223 -3.74 -13.41 -26.56
N THR A 224 -3.62 -12.16 -27.01
CA THR A 224 -4.71 -11.19 -26.94
C THR A 224 -5.82 -11.54 -27.93
N LEU A 225 -5.48 -11.97 -29.14
CA LEU A 225 -6.44 -12.38 -30.17
C LEU A 225 -7.21 -13.63 -29.73
N ASP A 226 -6.54 -14.61 -29.15
CA ASP A 226 -7.20 -15.81 -28.63
C ASP A 226 -8.15 -15.48 -27.48
N ALA A 227 -7.72 -14.63 -26.53
CA ALA A 227 -8.56 -14.19 -25.42
C ALA A 227 -9.76 -13.36 -25.92
N ALA A 228 -9.57 -12.51 -26.92
CA ALA A 228 -10.62 -11.74 -27.58
C ALA A 228 -11.62 -12.66 -28.30
N ALA A 229 -11.14 -13.66 -29.03
CA ALA A 229 -11.98 -14.63 -29.73
C ALA A 229 -12.82 -15.46 -28.73
N ALA A 230 -12.24 -15.86 -27.60
CA ALA A 230 -12.92 -16.64 -26.56
C ALA A 230 -14.13 -15.93 -25.94
N VAL A 231 -14.18 -14.59 -25.97
CA VAL A 231 -15.29 -13.78 -25.45
C VAL A 231 -16.11 -13.08 -26.54
N GLY A 232 -15.80 -13.30 -27.82
CA GLY A 232 -16.51 -12.71 -28.96
C GLY A 232 -16.16 -11.25 -29.28
N ILE A 233 -14.99 -10.75 -28.87
CA ILE A 233 -14.50 -9.43 -29.32
C ILE A 233 -13.94 -9.56 -30.74
N PRO A 234 -14.44 -8.79 -31.72
CA PRO A 234 -13.91 -8.85 -33.09
C PRO A 234 -12.43 -8.45 -33.15
N SER A 235 -11.63 -9.14 -33.95
CA SER A 235 -10.20 -8.83 -34.14
C SER A 235 -9.93 -7.40 -34.59
N ARG A 236 -10.87 -6.77 -35.33
CA ARG A 236 -10.81 -5.35 -35.72
C ARG A 236 -10.85 -4.35 -34.54
N HIS A 237 -11.24 -4.79 -33.34
CA HIS A 237 -11.22 -4.00 -32.10
C HIS A 237 -9.99 -4.32 -31.24
N VAL A 238 -9.01 -5.04 -31.79
CA VAL A 238 -7.68 -5.24 -31.20
C VAL A 238 -6.72 -4.31 -31.93
N TYR A 239 -6.09 -3.41 -31.18
CA TYR A 239 -5.22 -2.36 -31.68
C TYR A 239 -3.77 -2.61 -31.25
N LEU A 240 -2.84 -2.42 -32.18
CA LEU A 240 -1.41 -2.64 -31.93
C LEU A 240 -0.72 -1.35 -31.47
N LEU A 241 -0.03 -1.41 -30.34
CA LEU A 241 0.88 -0.40 -29.84
C LEU A 241 2.26 -0.62 -30.45
N ASP A 242 2.82 0.44 -31.02
CA ASP A 242 4.15 0.39 -31.62
C ASP A 242 5.22 0.17 -30.55
N LEU A 243 6.13 -0.76 -30.82
CA LEU A 243 7.29 -1.02 -29.97
C LEU A 243 8.56 -0.46 -30.61
N PRO A 244 9.59 -0.13 -29.81
CA PRO A 244 10.94 0.06 -30.32
C PRO A 244 11.36 -1.12 -31.21
N PRO A 245 12.06 -0.89 -32.33
CA PRO A 245 12.54 -1.98 -33.21
C PRO A 245 13.36 -3.05 -32.48
N GLN A 246 14.02 -2.69 -31.37
CA GLN A 246 14.77 -3.61 -30.52
C GLN A 246 13.88 -4.59 -29.73
N LEU A 247 12.60 -4.27 -29.57
CA LEU A 247 11.60 -5.05 -28.82
C LEU A 247 10.53 -5.65 -29.72
N ASP A 248 10.40 -5.14 -30.95
CA ASP A 248 9.52 -5.67 -31.97
C ASP A 248 10.18 -6.93 -32.56
N ARG A 249 9.71 -8.11 -32.11
CA ARG A 249 10.14 -9.38 -32.69
C ARG A 249 9.52 -9.50 -34.08
N ASP A 250 10.13 -10.28 -34.98
CA ASP A 250 9.65 -10.60 -36.34
C ASP A 250 8.32 -11.42 -36.34
N THR A 251 7.38 -11.11 -35.45
CA THR A 251 6.05 -11.70 -35.44
C THR A 251 5.31 -11.19 -36.68
N PRO A 252 4.74 -12.07 -37.51
CA PRO A 252 3.94 -11.65 -38.65
C PRO A 252 2.73 -10.85 -38.16
N VAL A 253 2.74 -9.53 -38.35
CA VAL A 253 1.56 -8.71 -38.08
C VAL A 253 0.49 -9.09 -39.10
N LEU A 254 -0.64 -9.62 -38.62
CA LEU A 254 -1.82 -9.82 -39.46
C LEU A 254 -2.14 -8.49 -40.16
N LEU A 255 -2.18 -8.50 -41.51
CA LEU A 255 -2.44 -7.33 -42.36
C LEU A 255 -3.72 -6.54 -41.98
N SER A 256 -4.62 -7.16 -41.20
CA SER A 256 -5.89 -6.59 -40.74
C SER A 256 -5.85 -5.89 -39.38
N THR A 257 -4.79 -6.05 -38.57
CA THR A 257 -4.70 -5.41 -37.25
C THR A 257 -4.28 -3.95 -37.40
N LYS A 258 -5.08 -3.01 -36.86
CA LYS A 258 -4.77 -1.57 -36.94
C LYS A 258 -3.76 -1.18 -35.85
N SER A 259 -2.68 -0.49 -36.22
CA SER A 259 -1.79 0.13 -35.23
C SER A 259 -2.29 1.49 -34.76
N VAL A 260 -1.88 1.91 -33.57
CA VAL A 260 -2.20 3.23 -33.02
C VAL A 260 -1.64 4.35 -33.88
N ASP A 261 -0.39 4.26 -34.35
CA ASP A 261 0.19 5.24 -35.27
C ASP A 261 -0.63 5.39 -36.56
N ARG A 262 -1.18 4.29 -37.08
CA ARG A 262 -2.05 4.33 -38.25
C ARG A 262 -3.37 5.04 -37.96
N LEU A 263 -4.01 4.73 -36.82
CA LEU A 263 -5.24 5.42 -36.39
C LEU A 263 -5.03 6.92 -36.24
N ILE A 264 -3.93 7.34 -35.61
CA ILE A 264 -3.58 8.76 -35.43
C ILE A 264 -3.40 9.45 -36.79
N LYS A 265 -2.72 8.82 -37.75
CA LYS A 265 -2.56 9.35 -39.11
C LYS A 265 -3.91 9.50 -39.82
N GLU A 266 -4.75 8.48 -39.78
CA GLU A 266 -6.08 8.49 -40.39
C GLU A 266 -7.03 9.51 -39.74
N ALA A 267 -6.89 9.77 -38.43
CA ALA A 267 -7.73 10.71 -37.69
C ALA A 267 -7.62 12.18 -38.16
N HIS A 268 -6.53 12.56 -38.83
CA HIS A 268 -6.33 13.93 -39.31
C HIS A 268 -7.41 14.36 -40.32
N SER A 269 -7.95 13.42 -41.11
CA SER A 269 -9.03 13.69 -42.07
C SER A 269 -10.44 13.47 -41.50
N MET A 270 -10.56 13.02 -40.25
CA MET A 270 -11.84 12.76 -39.59
C MET A 270 -12.41 14.01 -38.91
N THR A 271 -13.73 14.02 -38.71
CA THR A 271 -14.44 15.11 -38.02
C THR A 271 -14.01 15.21 -36.55
N PRO A 272 -13.69 16.42 -36.03
CA PRO A 272 -13.40 16.63 -34.62
C PRO A 272 -14.55 16.20 -33.69
N ILE A 273 -14.21 15.62 -32.55
CA ILE A 273 -15.17 15.21 -31.52
C ILE A 273 -15.50 16.40 -30.59
N PRO A 274 -16.77 16.68 -30.26
CA PRO A 274 -17.11 17.69 -29.26
C PRO A 274 -16.37 17.51 -27.94
N LEU A 275 -16.15 18.64 -27.26
CA LEU A 275 -15.57 18.66 -25.92
C LEU A 275 -16.51 17.94 -24.94
N LEU A 276 -15.91 17.07 -24.13
CA LEU A 276 -16.62 16.39 -23.05
C LEU A 276 -17.13 17.43 -22.04
N ARG A 277 -18.45 17.41 -21.77
CA ARG A 277 -19.10 18.31 -20.80
C ARG A 277 -19.74 17.49 -19.69
N TRP A 278 -19.07 17.46 -18.55
CA TRP A 278 -19.60 16.83 -17.35
C TRP A 278 -20.49 17.79 -16.55
N SER A 279 -21.50 17.21 -15.91
CA SER A 279 -22.29 17.92 -14.91
C SER A 279 -21.49 18.11 -13.61
N LYS A 280 -21.85 19.12 -12.81
CA LYS A 280 -21.17 19.37 -11.53
C LYS A 280 -21.26 18.13 -10.63
N GLY A 281 -20.10 17.66 -10.14
CA GLY A 281 -20.00 16.48 -9.28
C GLY A 281 -19.97 15.13 -10.01
N GLN A 282 -20.11 15.10 -11.34
CA GLN A 282 -20.03 13.85 -12.11
C GLN A 282 -18.66 13.18 -11.99
N GLY A 283 -17.56 13.94 -11.97
CA GLY A 283 -16.21 13.37 -11.88
C GLY A 283 -15.98 12.54 -10.60
N ALA A 284 -16.65 12.85 -9.49
CA ALA A 284 -16.55 12.09 -8.25
C ALA A 284 -17.33 10.76 -8.27
N ARG A 285 -18.13 10.52 -9.31
CA ARG A 285 -18.93 9.31 -9.50
C ARG A 285 -18.64 8.64 -10.84
N GLN A 286 -17.65 9.13 -11.58
CA GLN A 286 -17.28 8.60 -12.88
C GLN A 286 -16.12 7.64 -12.68
N GLU A 287 -16.32 6.38 -13.04
CA GLU A 287 -15.23 5.40 -13.07
C GLU A 287 -14.23 5.86 -14.13
N ALA A 288 -12.98 6.07 -13.73
CA ALA A 288 -11.88 6.35 -14.66
C ALA A 288 -11.06 5.09 -14.90
N PHE A 289 -10.89 4.27 -13.86
CA PHE A 289 -10.06 3.08 -13.91
C PHE A 289 -10.66 1.88 -13.22
N ILE A 290 -10.42 0.71 -13.80
CA ILE A 290 -10.52 -0.58 -13.13
C ILE A 290 -9.10 -1.11 -12.98
N CYS A 291 -8.60 -1.22 -11.75
CA CYS A 291 -7.23 -1.62 -11.50
C CYS A 291 -7.14 -3.10 -11.14
N ALA A 292 -6.97 -3.97 -12.14
CA ALA A 292 -6.89 -5.43 -11.97
C ALA A 292 -5.50 -5.98 -11.54
N SER A 293 -4.46 -5.15 -11.64
CA SER A 293 -3.05 -5.54 -11.57
C SER A 293 -2.48 -5.75 -10.17
N SER A 294 -3.19 -5.32 -9.11
CA SER A 294 -2.82 -5.58 -7.71
C SER A 294 -3.37 -6.91 -7.15
N GLY A 295 -4.11 -7.67 -7.96
CA GLY A 295 -4.93 -8.80 -7.49
C GLY A 295 -6.27 -8.37 -6.89
N THR A 296 -6.65 -7.11 -7.08
CA THR A 296 -7.94 -6.54 -6.65
C THR A 296 -8.62 -5.91 -7.87
N SER A 297 -9.93 -5.60 -7.80
CA SER A 297 -10.72 -5.05 -8.92
C SER A 297 -11.34 -3.69 -8.57
N GLY A 298 -10.61 -2.88 -7.80
CA GLY A 298 -11.09 -1.60 -7.28
C GLY A 298 -11.31 -0.55 -8.38
N LEU A 299 -12.43 0.17 -8.29
CA LEU A 299 -12.81 1.23 -9.21
C LEU A 299 -12.32 2.59 -8.72
N LEU A 300 -11.38 3.19 -9.45
CA LEU A 300 -10.72 4.44 -9.07
C LEU A 300 -11.24 5.65 -9.86
N PHE A 301 -11.24 6.79 -9.20
CA PHE A 301 -11.33 8.10 -9.81
C PHE A 301 -10.08 8.93 -9.45
N ALA A 302 -9.65 9.82 -10.34
CA ALA A 302 -8.44 10.59 -10.11
C ALA A 302 -8.70 11.69 -9.06
N THR A 303 -8.14 11.54 -7.87
CA THR A 303 -8.02 12.64 -6.89
C THR A 303 -6.61 13.22 -6.96
N TYR A 304 -6.52 14.55 -7.08
CA TYR A 304 -5.27 15.28 -6.99
C TYR A 304 -5.28 16.06 -5.69
N ASP A 305 -4.59 15.57 -4.66
CA ASP A 305 -4.21 16.41 -3.54
C ASP A 305 -2.72 16.73 -3.61
N GLY A 306 -2.45 18.04 -3.77
CA GLY A 306 -1.15 18.60 -4.09
C GLY A 306 -0.15 18.44 -2.96
N ILE A 307 0.61 17.35 -2.98
CA ILE A 307 1.66 17.06 -1.98
C ILE A 307 3.03 17.59 -2.43
N SER A 308 3.20 18.08 -3.67
CA SER A 308 4.51 18.53 -4.13
C SER A 308 4.48 19.83 -4.93
N ASN A 309 4.56 20.96 -4.21
CA ASN A 309 4.97 22.24 -4.78
C ASN A 309 6.51 22.29 -4.85
N ARG A 310 7.11 21.61 -5.84
CA ARG A 310 8.52 21.90 -6.20
C ARG A 310 8.55 23.09 -7.15
N ARG A 311 9.58 23.92 -7.03
CA ARG A 311 9.80 25.10 -7.89
C ARG A 311 10.42 24.77 -9.24
N GLU A 312 10.89 23.54 -9.45
CA GLU A 312 11.61 23.07 -10.64
C GLU A 312 11.09 21.70 -11.06
N THR A 313 11.04 21.47 -12.37
CA THR A 313 10.73 20.16 -12.97
C THR A 313 11.95 19.25 -12.92
N GLU A 314 11.73 17.94 -12.83
CA GLU A 314 12.80 16.94 -12.76
C GLU A 314 12.62 15.78 -13.75
N MET A 315 13.71 15.06 -14.03
CA MET A 315 13.65 13.80 -14.77
C MET A 315 13.59 12.64 -13.78
N GLY A 316 12.65 11.72 -14.00
CA GLY A 316 12.48 10.52 -13.19
C GLY A 316 12.59 9.21 -13.99
N LEU A 317 12.72 8.10 -13.28
CA LEU A 317 12.73 6.75 -13.83
C LEU A 317 11.36 6.09 -13.69
N GLY A 318 10.84 5.52 -14.78
CA GLY A 318 9.68 4.62 -14.79
C GLY A 318 10.04 3.24 -15.27
N VAL A 319 10.23 2.30 -14.35
CA VAL A 319 10.64 0.91 -14.65
C VAL A 319 9.63 -0.13 -14.13
N LEU A 320 8.63 0.32 -13.38
CA LEU A 320 7.57 -0.53 -12.84
C LEU A 320 6.39 -0.60 -13.83
N PRO A 321 5.56 -1.66 -13.78
CA PRO A 321 4.45 -1.82 -14.72
C PRO A 321 3.45 -0.68 -14.62
N LEU A 322 3.25 0.06 -15.71
CA LEU A 322 2.27 1.16 -15.79
C LEU A 322 0.82 0.70 -15.60
N SER A 323 0.56 -0.60 -15.64
CA SER A 323 -0.75 -1.16 -15.29
C SER A 323 -1.03 -1.20 -13.79
N HIS A 324 0.01 -1.09 -12.95
CA HIS A 324 -0.12 -1.09 -11.49
C HIS A 324 -0.42 0.31 -10.95
N GLY A 325 -1.41 0.41 -10.05
CA GLY A 325 -1.88 1.68 -9.46
C GLY A 325 -0.74 2.58 -8.98
N TYR A 326 0.27 2.01 -8.32
CA TYR A 326 1.47 2.72 -7.85
C TYR A 326 2.08 3.67 -8.89
N VAL A 327 2.43 3.17 -10.08
CA VAL A 327 3.04 4.00 -11.12
C VAL A 327 2.04 4.57 -12.11
N LEU A 328 0.88 3.94 -12.29
CA LEU A 328 -0.22 4.55 -13.02
C LEU A 328 -0.53 5.93 -12.43
N TYR A 329 -0.65 6.03 -11.11
CA TYR A 329 -0.88 7.31 -10.43
C TYR A 329 0.36 8.21 -10.42
N THR A 330 1.51 7.71 -9.93
CA THR A 330 2.67 8.58 -9.68
C THR A 330 3.37 9.04 -10.97
N ILE A 331 3.52 8.15 -11.95
CA ILE A 331 4.18 8.44 -13.22
C ILE A 331 3.20 9.02 -14.23
N SER A 332 2.09 8.31 -14.50
CA SER A 332 1.19 8.73 -15.58
C SER A 332 0.37 9.97 -15.23
N PHE A 333 0.15 10.29 -13.95
CA PHE A 333 -0.66 11.46 -13.57
C PHE A 333 0.12 12.52 -12.81
N VAL A 334 0.70 12.17 -11.67
CA VAL A 334 1.35 13.15 -10.79
C VAL A 334 2.57 13.79 -11.46
N SER A 335 3.42 13.01 -12.12
CA SER A 335 4.63 13.53 -12.77
C SER A 335 4.27 14.47 -13.94
N VAL A 336 3.28 14.09 -14.75
CA VAL A 336 2.77 14.91 -15.86
C VAL A 336 2.10 16.19 -15.36
N TYR A 337 1.33 16.11 -14.27
CA TYR A 337 0.71 17.27 -13.64
C TYR A 337 1.76 18.28 -13.15
N ARG A 338 2.84 17.78 -12.53
CA ARG A 338 3.98 18.57 -12.07
C ARG A 338 4.82 19.14 -13.21
N GLY A 339 4.75 18.56 -14.41
CA GLY A 339 5.60 18.93 -15.54
C GLY A 339 6.97 18.24 -15.54
N ASP A 340 7.11 17.21 -14.71
CA ASP A 340 8.28 16.34 -14.68
C ASP A 340 8.30 15.45 -15.92
N GLY A 341 9.49 15.01 -16.32
CA GLY A 341 9.66 14.05 -17.41
C GLY A 341 10.05 12.69 -16.86
N VAL A 342 9.60 11.61 -17.50
CA VAL A 342 9.89 10.25 -17.02
C VAL A 342 10.50 9.41 -18.13
N VAL A 343 11.67 8.84 -17.87
CA VAL A 343 12.31 7.85 -18.74
C VAL A 343 11.71 6.48 -18.46
N ILE A 344 11.05 5.89 -19.44
CA ILE A 344 10.38 4.61 -19.33
C ILE A 344 11.30 3.48 -19.82
N LEU A 345 11.55 2.52 -18.94
CA LEU A 345 12.20 1.25 -19.26
C LEU A 345 11.15 0.13 -19.26
N GLN A 346 11.33 -0.87 -20.14
CA GLN A 346 10.36 -1.97 -20.28
C GLN A 346 10.29 -2.85 -19.02
N SER A 347 11.44 -3.11 -18.41
CA SER A 347 11.57 -3.93 -17.22
C SER A 347 12.83 -3.53 -16.46
N PHE A 348 12.93 -3.97 -15.20
CA PHE A 348 14.10 -3.71 -14.38
C PHE A 348 15.23 -4.64 -14.77
N ASP A 349 16.24 -4.06 -15.41
CA ASP A 349 17.58 -4.58 -15.49
C ASP A 349 18.53 -3.57 -14.81
N LEU A 350 19.43 -4.06 -13.96
CA LEU A 350 20.27 -3.19 -13.16
C LEU A 350 21.24 -2.36 -14.03
N PHE A 351 21.83 -2.95 -15.06
CA PHE A 351 22.76 -2.25 -15.95
C PHE A 351 22.05 -1.17 -16.76
N GLN A 352 20.94 -1.52 -17.42
CA GLN A 352 20.14 -0.55 -18.18
C GLN A 352 19.59 0.57 -17.29
N THR A 353 19.24 0.25 -16.05
CA THR A 353 18.78 1.26 -15.08
C THR A 353 19.90 2.24 -14.74
N LEU A 354 21.09 1.75 -14.43
CA LEU A 354 22.24 2.61 -14.10
C LEU A 354 22.68 3.45 -15.31
N GLU A 355 22.73 2.87 -16.50
CA GLU A 355 22.99 3.59 -17.75
C GLU A 355 21.97 4.69 -18.01
N ALA A 356 20.68 4.42 -17.80
CA ALA A 356 19.63 5.42 -17.96
C ALA A 356 19.76 6.55 -16.94
N VAL A 357 20.12 6.25 -15.69
CA VAL A 357 20.33 7.26 -14.66
C VAL A 357 21.43 8.24 -15.05
N GLU A 358 22.57 7.73 -15.48
CA GLU A 358 23.71 8.54 -15.92
C GLU A 358 23.36 9.33 -17.19
N LYS A 359 22.91 8.63 -18.24
CA LYS A 359 22.60 9.20 -19.57
C LYS A 359 21.58 10.33 -19.52
N TYR A 360 20.52 10.16 -18.74
CA TYR A 360 19.41 11.14 -18.67
C TYR A 360 19.46 12.01 -17.41
N SER A 361 20.51 11.89 -16.60
CA SER A 361 20.69 12.62 -15.33
C SER A 361 19.43 12.53 -14.44
N LEU A 362 18.98 11.30 -14.19
CA LEU A 362 17.72 11.05 -13.49
C LEU A 362 17.82 11.46 -12.01
N ARG A 363 16.90 12.32 -11.59
CA ARG A 363 16.87 12.86 -10.22
C ARG A 363 16.00 12.04 -9.27
N ARG A 364 14.90 11.48 -9.79
CA ARG A 364 13.91 10.72 -9.02
C ARG A 364 13.78 9.28 -9.53
N LEU A 365 13.93 8.28 -8.67
CA LEU A 365 13.71 6.88 -9.06
C LEU A 365 12.48 6.32 -8.35
N TRP A 366 11.53 5.79 -9.12
CA TRP A 366 10.37 5.05 -8.60
C TRP A 366 10.69 3.55 -8.57
N LEU A 367 10.99 3.02 -7.39
CA LEU A 367 11.49 1.65 -7.21
C LEU A 367 10.61 0.86 -6.23
N ILE A 368 10.85 -0.45 -6.16
CA ILE A 368 10.31 -1.34 -5.13
C ILE A 368 11.45 -1.86 -4.22
N PRO A 369 11.15 -2.33 -3.00
CA PRO A 369 12.17 -2.78 -2.06
C PRO A 369 13.18 -3.79 -2.62
N SER A 370 12.76 -4.75 -3.45
CA SER A 370 13.68 -5.72 -4.06
C SER A 370 14.70 -5.10 -5.01
N MET A 371 14.33 -4.03 -5.73
CA MET A 371 15.25 -3.28 -6.59
C MET A 371 16.26 -2.51 -5.76
N ILE A 372 15.83 -1.92 -4.63
CA ILE A 372 16.73 -1.25 -3.68
C ILE A 372 17.76 -2.25 -3.15
N THR A 373 17.31 -3.43 -2.71
CA THR A 373 18.20 -4.50 -2.25
C THR A 373 19.20 -4.90 -3.34
N ALA A 374 18.77 -5.02 -4.60
CA ALA A 374 19.66 -5.34 -5.72
C ALA A 374 20.73 -4.25 -5.91
N ILE A 375 20.35 -2.98 -5.85
CA ILE A 375 21.27 -1.83 -5.95
C ILE A 375 22.27 -1.84 -4.78
N THR A 376 21.80 -1.98 -3.53
CA THR A 376 22.68 -1.94 -2.35
C THR A 376 23.66 -3.11 -2.31
N LYS A 377 23.25 -4.29 -2.80
CA LYS A 377 24.12 -5.49 -2.86
C LYS A 377 25.14 -5.41 -3.99
N ALA A 378 24.85 -4.67 -5.06
CA ALA A 378 25.71 -4.54 -6.23
C ALA A 378 26.58 -3.27 -6.20
N ILE A 379 26.96 -2.78 -5.02
CA ILE A 379 27.62 -1.46 -4.88
C ILE A 379 28.90 -1.33 -5.73
N SER A 380 29.67 -2.41 -5.91
CA SER A 380 30.87 -2.41 -6.76
C SER A 380 30.57 -2.13 -8.23
N LEU A 381 29.40 -2.56 -8.72
CA LEU A 381 28.91 -2.26 -10.05
C LEU A 381 28.38 -0.83 -10.12
N VAL A 382 27.57 -0.44 -9.13
CA VAL A 382 26.95 0.88 -9.02
C VAL A 382 27.99 2.00 -9.03
N ASN A 383 29.12 1.81 -8.34
CA ASN A 383 30.22 2.77 -8.29
C ASN A 383 30.91 3.02 -9.64
N ARG A 384 30.58 2.27 -10.69
CA ARG A 384 31.09 2.48 -12.06
C ARG A 384 30.28 3.50 -12.86
N TYR A 385 29.15 3.98 -12.32
CA TYR A 385 28.25 4.93 -12.97
C TYR A 385 28.14 6.22 -12.15
N ASP A 386 27.94 7.36 -12.82
CA ASP A 386 27.63 8.62 -12.15
C ASP A 386 26.15 8.70 -11.73
N LEU A 387 25.91 8.56 -10.42
CA LEU A 387 24.59 8.70 -9.81
C LEU A 387 24.44 10.02 -9.02
N SER A 388 25.34 10.99 -9.22
CA SER A 388 25.34 12.26 -8.48
C SER A 388 24.08 13.12 -8.71
N SER A 389 23.36 12.87 -9.80
CA SER A 389 22.09 13.52 -10.16
C SER A 389 20.92 13.03 -9.30
N VAL A 390 20.98 11.81 -8.76
CA VAL A 390 19.91 11.22 -7.96
C VAL A 390 19.79 11.95 -6.62
N ARG A 391 18.56 12.39 -6.30
CA ARG A 391 18.25 13.08 -5.03
C ARG A 391 17.13 12.39 -4.26
N THR A 392 16.29 11.62 -4.92
CA THR A 392 15.15 10.99 -4.27
C THR A 392 14.87 9.62 -4.87
N VAL A 393 14.82 8.59 -4.03
CA VAL A 393 14.27 7.29 -4.38
C VAL A 393 12.95 7.13 -3.64
N VAL A 394 11.87 6.84 -4.36
CA VAL A 394 10.57 6.55 -3.77
C VAL A 394 10.30 5.06 -3.86
N THR A 395 9.86 4.46 -2.75
CA THR A 395 9.55 3.05 -2.68
C THR A 395 8.24 2.75 -1.96
N ALA A 396 7.52 1.76 -2.47
CA ALA A 396 6.21 1.37 -2.00
C ALA A 396 5.90 -0.09 -2.43
N ALA A 397 4.63 -0.48 -2.34
CA ALA A 397 4.04 -1.75 -2.78
C ALA A 397 4.43 -3.01 -1.98
N SER A 398 5.58 -3.03 -1.31
CA SER A 398 5.93 -4.06 -0.33
C SER A 398 6.72 -3.48 0.85
N PRO A 399 6.81 -4.22 1.98
CA PRO A 399 7.59 -3.77 3.13
C PRO A 399 9.07 -3.60 2.77
N LEU A 400 9.64 -2.45 3.13
CA LEU A 400 11.08 -2.24 3.11
C LEU A 400 11.62 -2.46 4.53
N LYS A 401 12.63 -3.32 4.62
CA LYS A 401 13.28 -3.67 5.89
C LYS A 401 14.09 -2.49 6.42
N GLN A 402 14.08 -2.31 7.74
CA GLN A 402 14.75 -1.19 8.40
C GLN A 402 16.24 -1.15 8.07
N GLU A 403 16.88 -2.31 7.98
CA GLU A 403 18.31 -2.47 7.74
C GLU A 403 18.67 -2.16 6.30
N THR A 404 17.81 -2.53 5.35
CA THR A 404 17.97 -2.13 3.95
C THR A 404 17.84 -0.62 3.79
N SER A 405 16.91 0.01 4.53
CA SER A 405 16.75 1.48 4.56
C SER A 405 17.98 2.17 5.15
N ALA A 406 18.52 1.65 6.25
CA ALA A 406 19.72 2.18 6.89
C ALA A 406 20.96 2.03 5.99
N LEU A 407 21.15 0.83 5.40
CA LEU A 407 22.24 0.56 4.47
C LEU A 407 22.17 1.47 3.23
N PHE A 408 20.99 1.65 2.64
CA PHE A 408 20.82 2.56 1.51
C PHE A 408 21.21 4.00 1.90
N SER A 409 20.77 4.47 3.07
CA SER A 409 21.08 5.82 3.54
C SER A 409 22.58 6.02 3.79
N GLN A 410 23.29 4.98 4.24
CA GLN A 410 24.74 4.99 4.39
C GLN A 410 25.47 5.02 3.04
N LEU A 411 25.00 4.24 2.06
CA LEU A 411 25.63 4.14 0.73
C LEU A 411 25.35 5.37 -0.15
N PHE A 412 24.19 6.02 0.02
CA PHE A 412 23.74 7.15 -0.79
C PHE A 412 23.34 8.35 0.09
N PRO A 413 24.29 8.99 0.80
CA PRO A 413 23.98 10.03 1.80
C PRO A 413 23.33 11.29 1.21
N ASN A 414 23.50 11.53 -0.09
CA ASN A 414 22.92 12.69 -0.80
C ASN A 414 21.54 12.37 -1.44
N CYS A 415 20.98 11.19 -1.16
CA CYS A 415 19.72 10.73 -1.72
C CYS A 415 18.74 10.35 -0.60
N SER A 416 17.56 10.98 -0.60
CA SER A 416 16.51 10.64 0.35
C SER A 416 15.74 9.42 -0.11
N LEU A 417 15.67 8.39 0.74
CA LEU A 417 14.82 7.22 0.54
C LEU A 417 13.44 7.45 1.15
N ILE A 418 12.45 7.65 0.29
CA ILE A 418 11.07 7.98 0.65
C ILE A 418 10.23 6.70 0.57
N GLN A 419 9.67 6.29 1.70
CA GLN A 419 8.71 5.20 1.75
C GLN A 419 7.29 5.76 1.63
N ALA A 420 6.43 5.03 0.93
CA ALA A 420 5.01 5.31 0.86
C ALA A 420 4.23 4.02 1.11
N TYR A 421 3.09 4.15 1.77
CA TYR A 421 2.12 3.06 1.94
C TYR A 421 0.75 3.50 1.45
N GLY A 422 0.02 2.54 0.89
CA GLY A 422 -1.33 2.72 0.38
C GLY A 422 -1.80 1.46 -0.33
N LEU A 423 -3.06 1.50 -0.73
CA LEU A 423 -3.74 0.41 -1.42
C LEU A 423 -4.36 0.96 -2.70
N THR A 424 -4.70 0.06 -3.63
CA THR A 424 -5.44 0.46 -4.83
C THR A 424 -6.74 1.16 -4.43
N GLU A 425 -7.45 0.61 -3.44
CA GLU A 425 -8.78 1.00 -2.96
C GLU A 425 -8.84 2.37 -2.27
N VAL A 426 -7.71 3.04 -2.10
CA VAL A 426 -7.59 4.39 -1.53
C VAL A 426 -6.87 5.34 -2.49
N SER A 427 -6.93 5.05 -3.79
CA SER A 427 -6.24 5.82 -4.84
C SER A 427 -4.73 5.88 -4.59
N VAL A 428 -4.15 4.72 -4.25
CA VAL A 428 -2.71 4.40 -4.28
C VAL A 428 -1.91 4.79 -3.05
N MET A 429 -2.20 5.90 -2.36
CA MET A 429 -1.31 6.41 -1.30
C MET A 429 -2.07 6.98 -0.10
N LEU A 430 -1.69 6.54 1.10
CA LEU A 430 -2.20 7.01 2.39
C LEU A 430 -1.12 7.74 3.20
N THR A 431 0.12 7.27 3.09
CA THR A 431 1.25 7.82 3.83
C THR A 431 2.43 8.09 2.92
N LEU A 432 3.27 9.03 3.33
CA LEU A 432 4.52 9.35 2.67
C LEU A 432 5.56 9.77 3.71
N THR A 433 6.81 9.34 3.54
CA THR A 433 7.93 9.81 4.36
C THR A 433 8.11 11.32 4.18
N ASP A 434 8.15 12.04 5.30
CA ASP A 434 8.58 13.43 5.33
C ASP A 434 10.12 13.49 5.26
N MET A 435 10.66 14.26 4.31
CA MET A 435 12.11 14.40 4.17
C MET A 435 12.74 15.14 5.37
N ASP A 436 11.95 15.97 6.05
CA ASP A 436 12.40 16.67 7.25
C ASP A 436 12.28 15.80 8.51
N ASP A 437 11.57 14.66 8.47
CA ASP A 437 11.36 13.79 9.62
C ASP A 437 11.36 12.32 9.18
N MET A 438 12.56 11.78 8.97
CA MET A 438 12.72 10.41 8.49
C MET A 438 12.97 9.44 9.65
N MET A 439 12.29 8.29 9.62
CA MET A 439 12.54 7.18 10.54
C MET A 439 12.70 5.90 9.73
N HIS A 440 13.78 5.14 9.95
CA HIS A 440 13.99 3.86 9.27
C HIS A 440 12.89 2.85 9.67
N GLY A 441 12.38 2.11 8.69
CA GLY A 441 11.28 1.16 8.88
C GLY A 441 9.88 1.78 8.90
N SER A 442 9.76 3.10 8.98
CA SER A 442 8.48 3.79 8.91
C SER A 442 8.01 3.94 7.46
N SER A 443 6.73 3.71 7.22
CA SER A 443 6.06 4.02 5.94
C SER A 443 5.60 5.48 5.81
N GLY A 444 6.00 6.34 6.75
CA GLY A 444 5.83 7.77 6.70
C GLY A 444 4.67 8.28 7.56
N CYS A 445 4.28 9.53 7.31
CA CYS A 445 3.17 10.19 7.97
C CYS A 445 1.90 10.10 7.10
N LEU A 446 0.72 10.18 7.72
CA LEU A 446 -0.53 10.31 6.98
C LEU A 446 -0.52 11.56 6.10
N LEU A 447 -1.02 11.40 4.87
CA LEU A 447 -1.24 12.49 3.94
C LEU A 447 -2.37 13.42 4.41
N PRO A 448 -2.42 14.67 3.92
CA PRO A 448 -3.58 15.54 4.09
C PRO A 448 -4.89 14.86 3.66
N ALA A 449 -5.99 15.24 4.31
CA ALA A 449 -7.33 14.70 4.07
C ALA A 449 -7.52 13.19 4.34
N VAL A 450 -6.48 12.50 4.87
CA VAL A 450 -6.61 11.15 5.39
C VAL A 450 -6.91 11.22 6.89
N GLU A 451 -8.04 10.63 7.26
CA GLU A 451 -8.37 10.30 8.64
C GLU A 451 -8.04 8.83 8.88
N ALA A 452 -7.48 8.49 10.04
CA ALA A 452 -7.21 7.11 10.39
C ALA A 452 -7.59 6.77 11.83
N ARG A 453 -8.00 5.52 12.02
CA ARG A 453 -8.25 4.86 13.30
C ARG A 453 -7.44 3.57 13.34
N LEU A 454 -6.99 3.22 14.53
CA LEU A 454 -6.35 1.94 14.79
C LEU A 454 -7.33 1.09 15.60
N VAL A 455 -7.72 -0.06 15.09
CA VAL A 455 -8.82 -0.85 15.66
C VAL A 455 -8.29 -2.20 16.14
N ASP A 456 -8.60 -2.58 17.38
CA ASP A 456 -8.22 -3.88 17.91
C ASP A 456 -9.12 -5.02 17.41
N ARG A 457 -8.80 -6.27 17.80
CA ARG A 457 -9.60 -7.44 17.40
C ARG A 457 -11.04 -7.41 17.93
N GLY A 458 -11.30 -6.69 19.03
CA GLY A 458 -12.62 -6.52 19.61
C GLY A 458 -13.44 -5.43 18.92
N GLY A 459 -12.88 -4.72 17.94
CA GLY A 459 -13.52 -3.60 17.26
C GLY A 459 -13.42 -2.28 18.03
N SER A 460 -12.58 -2.20 19.06
CA SER A 460 -12.36 -0.98 19.85
C SER A 460 -11.19 -0.18 19.31
N ASP A 461 -11.26 1.15 19.43
CA ASP A 461 -10.14 2.02 19.06
C ASP A 461 -8.96 1.84 20.00
N ILE A 462 -7.77 1.75 19.40
CA ILE A 462 -6.49 1.76 20.08
C ILE A 462 -6.02 3.21 20.14
N HIS A 463 -5.71 3.67 21.35
CA HIS A 463 -5.23 5.02 21.59
C HIS A 463 -3.78 5.09 22.06
N GLU A 464 -3.12 3.95 22.21
CA GLU A 464 -1.73 3.88 22.63
C GLU A 464 -0.78 3.88 21.43
N TYR A 465 0.32 4.62 21.55
CA TYR A 465 1.49 4.40 20.68
C TYR A 465 2.08 3.03 20.98
N HIS A 466 2.79 2.49 20.00
CA HIS A 466 3.46 1.19 20.10
C HIS A 466 2.56 -0.04 20.26
N ARG A 467 1.26 0.13 20.05
CA ARG A 467 0.31 -0.97 20.02
C ARG A 467 -0.17 -1.18 18.60
N ALA A 468 -0.13 -2.43 18.15
CA ALA A 468 -0.55 -2.79 16.81
C ALA A 468 -2.09 -3.01 16.72
N GLY A 469 -2.70 -2.56 15.63
CA GLY A 469 -4.12 -2.78 15.32
C GLY A 469 -4.42 -2.69 13.82
N GLU A 470 -5.64 -3.03 13.42
CA GLU A 470 -6.08 -2.89 12.04
C GLU A 470 -6.20 -1.40 11.70
N LEU A 471 -5.56 -0.96 10.63
CA LEU A 471 -5.69 0.42 10.16
C LEU A 471 -7.01 0.59 9.42
N TRP A 472 -7.85 1.50 9.91
CA TRP A 472 -9.07 1.92 9.24
C TRP A 472 -8.89 3.36 8.78
N VAL A 473 -9.26 3.66 7.54
CA VAL A 473 -9.04 4.98 6.96
C VAL A 473 -10.30 5.56 6.34
N ARG A 474 -10.36 6.89 6.32
CA ARG A 474 -11.36 7.65 5.58
C ARG A 474 -10.65 8.78 4.84
N THR A 475 -10.87 8.84 3.53
CA THR A 475 -10.21 9.81 2.65
C THR A 475 -11.08 10.07 1.42
N PRO A 476 -10.99 11.25 0.79
CA PRO A 476 -11.59 11.49 -0.52
C PRO A 476 -11.15 10.52 -1.60
N GLY A 477 -10.03 9.80 -1.42
CA GLY A 477 -9.49 8.84 -2.39
C GLY A 477 -10.03 7.41 -2.30
N ILE A 478 -11.00 7.11 -1.42
CA ILE A 478 -11.60 5.77 -1.32
C ILE A 478 -12.25 5.40 -2.68
N MET A 479 -12.03 4.17 -3.14
CA MET A 479 -12.63 3.62 -4.36
C MET A 479 -14.15 3.68 -4.34
N LEU A 480 -14.77 3.61 -5.51
CA LEU A 480 -16.23 3.56 -5.60
C LEU A 480 -16.76 2.22 -5.05
N ASP A 481 -16.23 1.12 -5.57
CA ASP A 481 -16.62 -0.25 -5.24
C ASP A 481 -15.67 -1.26 -5.94
N TYR A 482 -15.84 -2.54 -5.61
CA TYR A 482 -15.29 -3.63 -6.39
C TYR A 482 -16.24 -4.01 -7.53
N LEU A 483 -15.68 -4.11 -8.74
CA LEU A 483 -16.46 -4.47 -9.93
C LEU A 483 -17.28 -5.75 -9.73
N ASN A 484 -18.60 -5.63 -9.84
CA ASN A 484 -19.58 -6.72 -9.72
C ASN A 484 -19.46 -7.51 -8.39
N ASN A 485 -18.95 -6.89 -7.32
CA ASN A 485 -18.73 -7.55 -6.05
C ASN A 485 -19.11 -6.67 -4.85
N GLU A 486 -20.42 -6.50 -4.65
CA GLU A 486 -20.95 -5.72 -3.54
C GLU A 486 -20.62 -6.31 -2.16
N GLU A 487 -20.49 -7.64 -2.07
CA GLU A 487 -20.16 -8.31 -0.81
C GLU A 487 -18.76 -7.91 -0.34
N ALA A 488 -17.74 -8.06 -1.19
CA ALA A 488 -16.39 -7.61 -0.88
C ALA A 488 -16.33 -6.10 -0.61
N THR A 489 -17.16 -5.31 -1.32
CA THR A 489 -17.25 -3.87 -1.10
C THR A 489 -17.77 -3.55 0.31
N ARG A 490 -18.82 -4.25 0.78
CA ARG A 490 -19.38 -4.09 2.13
C ARG A 490 -18.49 -4.64 3.23
N GLU A 491 -17.70 -5.67 2.95
CA GLU A 491 -16.73 -6.20 3.90
C GLU A 491 -15.58 -5.21 4.14
N MET A 492 -15.15 -4.52 3.08
CA MET A 492 -14.03 -3.57 3.15
C MET A 492 -14.47 -2.18 3.60
N ILE A 493 -15.63 -1.69 3.15
CA ILE A 493 -16.14 -0.36 3.48
C ILE A 493 -17.31 -0.51 4.44
N THR A 494 -17.09 -0.03 5.66
CA THR A 494 -18.08 0.01 6.73
C THR A 494 -19.24 0.97 6.40
N LYS A 495 -20.39 0.77 7.06
CA LYS A 495 -21.60 1.59 6.83
C LYS A 495 -21.41 3.07 7.16
N ASP A 496 -20.48 3.40 8.06
CA ASP A 496 -20.12 4.75 8.47
C ASP A 496 -18.96 5.35 7.64
N GLY A 497 -18.53 4.66 6.58
CA GLY A 497 -17.61 5.19 5.56
C GLY A 497 -16.13 5.02 5.86
N TRP A 498 -15.77 4.16 6.82
CA TRP A 498 -14.38 3.72 7.01
C TRP A 498 -14.04 2.56 6.08
N LEU A 499 -12.90 2.65 5.42
CA LEU A 499 -12.27 1.56 4.70
C LEU A 499 -11.32 0.81 5.62
N ARG A 500 -11.50 -0.51 5.71
CA ARG A 500 -10.64 -1.43 6.44
C ARG A 500 -9.48 -1.84 5.54
N THR A 501 -8.25 -1.50 5.90
CA THR A 501 -7.10 -1.84 5.03
C THR A 501 -6.77 -3.33 5.04
N GLY A 502 -7.17 -4.04 6.11
CA GLY A 502 -6.74 -5.41 6.34
C GLY A 502 -5.27 -5.54 6.74
N ASP A 503 -4.60 -4.42 7.03
CA ASP A 503 -3.20 -4.37 7.44
C ASP A 503 -3.09 -4.04 8.93
N LEU A 504 -2.22 -4.77 9.61
CA LEU A 504 -1.84 -4.55 10.99
C LEU A 504 -0.74 -3.49 11.03
N VAL A 505 -0.99 -2.42 11.77
CA VAL A 505 -0.15 -1.21 11.81
C VAL A 505 0.14 -0.82 13.25
N GLU A 506 1.32 -0.25 13.48
CA GLU A 506 1.70 0.39 14.73
C GLU A 506 1.97 1.88 14.46
N ILE A 507 1.51 2.76 15.37
CA ILE A 507 1.85 4.19 15.34
C ILE A 507 2.96 4.46 16.34
N ARG A 508 4.02 5.12 15.89
CA ARG A 508 5.15 5.55 16.73
C ARG A 508 5.37 7.05 16.59
N LEU A 509 5.97 7.67 17.59
CA LEU A 509 6.38 9.07 17.52
C LEU A 509 7.82 9.18 17.04
N SER A 510 8.07 10.12 16.14
CA SER A 510 9.43 10.55 15.81
C SER A 510 10.06 11.32 16.96
N PRO A 511 11.39 11.52 16.97
CA PRO A 511 12.05 12.43 17.91
C PRO A 511 11.49 13.86 17.86
N LYS A 512 10.86 14.25 16.75
CA LYS A 512 10.19 15.55 16.57
C LYS A 512 8.73 15.55 17.06
N GLY A 513 8.23 14.43 17.56
CA GLY A 513 6.87 14.26 18.05
C GLY A 513 5.81 14.13 16.95
N ASN A 514 6.18 13.78 15.72
CA ASN A 514 5.22 13.49 14.66
C ASN A 514 4.85 12.01 14.67
N GLU A 515 3.62 11.70 14.26
CA GLU A 515 3.10 10.34 14.18
C GLU A 515 3.56 9.66 12.89
N HIS A 516 4.20 8.52 13.04
CA HIS A 516 4.71 7.68 11.97
C HIS A 516 4.01 6.33 11.95
N VAL A 517 3.69 5.89 10.74
CA VAL A 517 3.01 4.63 10.46
C VAL A 517 4.05 3.54 10.21
N PHE A 518 4.00 2.45 10.98
CA PHE A 518 4.82 1.26 10.80
C PHE A 518 3.92 0.08 10.43
N ILE A 519 4.14 -0.49 9.25
CA ILE A 519 3.39 -1.66 8.79
C ILE A 519 3.97 -2.90 9.47
N VAL A 520 3.14 -3.65 10.18
CA VAL A 520 3.53 -4.90 10.85
C VAL A 520 3.39 -6.06 9.87
N ASP A 521 2.17 -6.31 9.37
CA ASP A 521 1.89 -7.33 8.34
C ASP A 521 0.44 -7.20 7.83
N GLY A 522 0.08 -7.99 6.81
CA GLY A 522 -1.32 -8.19 6.42
C GLY A 522 -2.03 -9.16 7.37
N ILE A 523 -3.24 -8.82 7.82
CA ILE A 523 -4.00 -9.63 8.79
C ILE A 523 -4.25 -11.05 8.27
N LYS A 524 -4.50 -11.20 6.97
CA LYS A 524 -4.71 -12.51 6.31
C LYS A 524 -3.44 -13.37 6.23
N GLU A 525 -2.26 -12.78 6.42
CA GLU A 525 -0.98 -13.49 6.37
C GLU A 525 -0.45 -13.90 7.75
N LEU A 526 -1.09 -13.44 8.83
CA LEU A 526 -0.69 -13.79 10.20
C LEU A 526 -0.85 -15.30 10.44
N ILE A 527 0.22 -15.93 10.92
CA ILE A 527 0.27 -17.34 11.27
C ILE A 527 -0.35 -17.51 12.66
N LYS A 528 -1.35 -18.38 12.77
CA LYS A 528 -2.13 -18.61 13.99
C LYS A 528 -1.58 -19.79 14.78
N VAL A 529 -0.62 -19.51 15.67
CA VAL A 529 0.02 -20.52 16.51
C VAL A 529 -0.75 -20.69 17.82
N GLY A 530 -1.35 -21.86 17.99
CA GLY A 530 -2.01 -22.30 19.20
C GLY A 530 -0.99 -22.57 20.30
N VAL A 531 -1.10 -21.83 21.40
CA VAL A 531 -0.30 -22.11 22.60
C VAL A 531 -1.12 -23.03 23.50
N SER A 532 -0.74 -24.30 23.56
CA SER A 532 -1.27 -25.22 24.56
C SER A 532 -0.80 -24.77 25.95
N ARG A 533 -1.68 -24.13 26.73
CA ARG A 533 -1.46 -24.01 28.17
C ARG A 533 -1.52 -25.42 28.74
N ARG A 534 -0.45 -25.87 29.41
CA ARG A 534 -0.52 -27.09 30.23
C ARG A 534 -1.74 -26.97 31.14
N PRO A 535 -2.65 -27.95 31.18
CA PRO A 535 -3.74 -27.92 32.15
C PRO A 535 -3.10 -27.91 33.54
N GLU A 536 -3.42 -26.90 34.35
CA GLU A 536 -3.16 -26.98 35.78
C GLU A 536 -3.82 -28.25 36.31
N ARG A 537 -3.09 -29.01 37.14
CA ARG A 537 -3.58 -30.29 37.69
C ARG A 537 -5.00 -30.10 38.23
N PRO A 538 -5.98 -30.92 37.82
CA PRO A 538 -7.35 -30.73 38.26
C PRO A 538 -7.40 -30.97 39.76
N THR A 539 -7.68 -29.92 40.53
CA THR A 539 -8.17 -30.08 41.90
C THR A 539 -9.53 -30.74 41.79
N ARG A 540 -9.64 -31.88 42.46
CA ARG A 540 -10.71 -32.87 42.35
C ARG A 540 -12.05 -32.27 42.80
N THR A 541 -12.77 -31.60 41.90
CA THR A 541 -14.17 -31.23 42.16
C THR A 541 -15.02 -31.26 40.90
N ARG A 542 -15.90 -32.27 40.86
CA ARG A 542 -17.20 -32.38 40.20
C ARG A 542 -17.30 -31.87 38.74
N ILE A 543 -17.26 -32.83 37.82
CA ILE A 543 -17.61 -32.66 36.41
C ILE A 543 -19.09 -32.23 36.31
N THR A 544 -19.33 -30.97 35.99
CA THR A 544 -20.59 -30.54 35.36
C THR A 544 -20.30 -30.30 33.89
N HIS A 545 -21.10 -30.90 33.01
CA HIS A 545 -21.09 -30.65 31.57
C HIS A 545 -21.33 -29.16 31.28
N LYS A 546 -20.26 -28.36 31.27
CA LYS A 546 -20.19 -27.10 30.55
C LYS A 546 -19.36 -27.39 29.30
N THR A 547 -19.98 -27.19 28.16
CA THR A 547 -19.30 -26.98 26.88
C THR A 547 -18.07 -26.09 27.11
N PHE A 548 -16.88 -26.68 26.99
CA PHE A 548 -15.65 -25.91 26.87
C PHE A 548 -15.81 -25.07 25.60
N SER A 549 -16.05 -23.77 25.74
CA SER A 549 -15.74 -22.87 24.64
C SER A 549 -14.23 -22.92 24.47
N ASN A 550 -13.75 -23.45 23.34
CA ASN A 550 -12.35 -23.37 22.94
C ASN A 550 -11.98 -21.90 22.72
N SER A 551 -11.72 -21.16 23.79
CA SER A 551 -10.97 -19.91 23.74
C SER A 551 -9.49 -20.24 23.92
N THR A 552 -8.93 -21.05 23.01
CA THR A 552 -7.48 -21.15 22.86
C THR A 552 -7.03 -19.79 22.36
N GLN A 553 -6.40 -19.00 23.22
CA GLN A 553 -5.90 -17.68 22.85
C GLN A 553 -4.67 -17.88 21.95
N GLY A 554 -4.92 -18.14 20.66
CA GLY A 554 -3.89 -18.35 19.65
C GLY A 554 -3.03 -17.09 19.51
N MET A 555 -1.71 -17.27 19.57
CA MET A 555 -0.75 -16.22 19.26
C MET A 555 -0.71 -16.02 17.73
N GLN A 556 -0.44 -14.79 17.31
CA GLN A 556 -0.25 -14.47 15.90
C GLN A 556 1.23 -14.15 15.67
N VAL A 557 1.81 -14.82 14.68
CA VAL A 557 3.17 -14.53 14.20
C VAL A 557 3.03 -13.79 12.88
N ALA A 558 3.71 -12.65 12.75
CA ALA A 558 3.79 -11.90 11.51
C ALA A 558 4.95 -12.44 10.64
N PRO A 559 4.67 -13.05 9.47
CA PRO A 559 5.72 -13.45 8.54
C PRO A 559 6.74 -12.35 8.22
N ALA A 560 6.32 -11.12 8.01
CA ALA A 560 7.20 -10.01 7.63
C ALA A 560 8.24 -9.69 8.72
N GLU A 561 7.89 -9.83 10.00
CA GLU A 561 8.81 -9.70 11.12
C GLU A 561 9.89 -10.78 11.07
N MET A 562 9.48 -12.04 10.92
CA MET A 562 10.38 -13.19 10.82
C MET A 562 11.29 -13.10 9.60
N GLU A 563 10.75 -12.72 8.44
CA GLU A 563 11.50 -12.50 7.22
C GLU A 563 12.54 -11.39 7.37
N SER A 564 12.22 -10.33 8.10
CA SER A 564 13.15 -9.23 8.37
C SER A 564 14.27 -9.69 9.30
N PHE A 565 13.93 -10.43 10.35
CA PHE A 565 14.90 -11.03 11.26
C PHE A 565 15.89 -11.94 10.53
N HIS A 566 15.43 -12.83 9.63
CA HIS A 566 16.32 -13.68 8.84
C HIS A 566 17.30 -12.92 7.95
N MET A 567 16.89 -11.78 7.40
CA MET A 567 17.77 -10.99 6.53
C MET A 567 18.93 -10.32 7.26
N LEU A 568 18.90 -10.29 8.60
CA LEU A 568 20.04 -9.85 9.41
C LEU A 568 21.20 -10.84 9.33
N HIS A 569 20.91 -12.10 9.01
CA HIS A 569 21.91 -13.15 8.98
C HIS A 569 22.71 -13.14 7.66
N ALA A 570 24.04 -13.16 7.74
CA ALA A 570 24.93 -13.02 6.58
C ALA A 570 24.77 -14.13 5.52
N VAL A 571 24.29 -15.31 5.92
CA VAL A 571 24.04 -16.45 5.03
C VAL A 571 22.73 -16.32 4.24
N VAL A 572 21.87 -15.34 4.54
CA VAL A 572 20.55 -15.18 3.92
C VAL A 572 20.58 -14.08 2.85
N ALA A 573 20.22 -14.43 1.61
CA ALA A 573 20.02 -13.48 0.53
C ALA A 573 18.56 -13.00 0.40
N ASP A 574 17.59 -13.87 0.68
CA ASP A 574 16.16 -13.58 0.64
C ASP A 574 15.42 -14.60 1.54
N ALA A 575 14.25 -14.23 2.04
CA ALA A 575 13.47 -15.08 2.93
C ALA A 575 11.97 -14.87 2.74
N ALA A 576 11.20 -15.95 2.86
CA ALA A 576 9.75 -15.92 2.91
C ALA A 576 9.23 -16.90 3.96
N VAL A 577 8.35 -16.45 4.86
CA VAL A 577 7.79 -17.27 5.94
C VAL A 577 6.31 -17.54 5.67
N ILE A 578 5.87 -18.77 5.86
CA ILE A 578 4.48 -19.19 5.61
C ILE A 578 3.94 -20.06 6.76
N PRO A 579 2.61 -20.11 6.95
CA PRO A 579 2.01 -21.08 7.84
C PRO A 579 2.01 -22.48 7.21
N VAL A 580 2.35 -23.49 8.00
CA VAL A 580 2.07 -24.90 7.72
C VAL A 580 1.10 -25.47 8.77
N PRO A 581 0.17 -26.36 8.40
CA PRO A 581 -0.78 -26.93 9.33
C PRO A 581 -0.08 -27.80 10.38
N SER A 582 -0.56 -27.75 11.62
CA SER A 582 -0.12 -28.58 12.74
C SER A 582 -1.33 -29.05 13.53
N GLU A 583 -1.38 -30.34 13.86
CA GLU A 583 -2.49 -30.90 14.64
C GLU A 583 -2.54 -30.36 16.07
N THR A 584 -1.38 -30.02 16.64
CA THR A 584 -1.23 -29.58 18.03
C THR A 584 -1.28 -28.07 18.19
N ALA A 585 -0.68 -27.33 17.24
CA ALA A 585 -0.56 -25.88 17.29
C ALA A 585 -1.51 -25.16 16.32
N GLY A 586 -2.30 -25.88 15.51
CA GLY A 586 -3.10 -25.28 14.43
C GLY A 586 -2.23 -24.90 13.23
N GLU A 587 -1.36 -23.91 13.38
CA GLU A 587 -0.36 -23.52 12.37
C GLU A 587 1.03 -23.37 13.01
N LEU A 588 2.08 -23.66 12.24
CA LEU A 588 3.48 -23.43 12.61
C LEU A 588 4.19 -22.60 11.52
N PRO A 589 5.16 -21.75 11.88
CA PRO A 589 5.98 -21.04 10.90
C PRO A 589 6.96 -21.98 10.18
N LEU A 590 6.97 -21.93 8.85
CA LEU A 590 8.00 -22.52 7.98
C LEU A 590 8.68 -21.41 7.18
N ALA A 591 10.02 -21.42 7.13
CA ALA A 591 10.80 -20.44 6.38
C ALA A 591 11.38 -21.03 5.08
N TYR A 592 11.14 -20.38 3.95
CA TYR A 592 11.91 -20.55 2.72
C TYR A 592 13.08 -19.56 2.71
N ILE A 593 14.30 -20.07 2.56
CA ILE A 593 15.53 -19.27 2.62
C ILE A 593 16.31 -19.41 1.32
N VAL A 594 16.69 -18.27 0.74
CA VAL A 594 17.66 -18.20 -0.36
C VAL A 594 19.02 -17.92 0.24
N MET A 595 19.99 -18.81 0.03
CA MET A 595 21.34 -18.63 0.55
C MET A 595 22.07 -17.49 -0.17
N SER A 596 22.89 -16.75 0.58
CA SER A 596 23.78 -15.74 0.02
C SER A 596 24.88 -16.40 -0.84
N PRO A 597 25.41 -15.71 -1.86
CA PRO A 597 26.49 -16.27 -2.68
C PRO A 597 27.70 -16.73 -1.87
N LEU A 598 27.96 -16.09 -0.72
CA LEU A 598 29.05 -16.42 0.20
C LEU A 598 28.82 -17.74 0.95
N ALA A 599 27.56 -18.16 1.12
CA ALA A 599 27.17 -19.35 1.85
C ALA A 599 26.80 -20.54 0.95
N LYS A 600 26.80 -20.38 -0.38
CA LYS A 600 26.42 -21.45 -1.33
C LYS A 600 27.26 -22.72 -1.25
N HIS A 601 28.45 -22.65 -0.67
CA HIS A 601 29.36 -23.79 -0.50
C HIS A 601 29.30 -24.41 0.90
N GLN A 602 28.47 -23.88 1.80
CA GLN A 602 28.33 -24.40 3.15
C GLN A 602 27.41 -25.63 3.17
N ASP A 603 27.57 -26.48 4.18
CA ASP A 603 26.70 -27.62 4.38
C ASP A 603 25.27 -27.16 4.71
N GLU A 604 24.29 -27.65 3.95
CA GLU A 604 22.92 -27.19 4.08
C GLU A 604 22.27 -27.56 5.42
N SER A 605 22.68 -28.66 6.05
CA SER A 605 22.12 -29.08 7.35
C SER A 605 22.61 -28.18 8.46
N ALA A 606 23.92 -27.85 8.44
CA ALA A 606 24.52 -26.89 9.36
C ALA A 606 23.86 -25.50 9.22
N VAL A 607 23.61 -25.03 7.99
CA VAL A 607 22.92 -23.74 7.76
C VAL A 607 21.49 -23.75 8.31
N ARG A 608 20.73 -24.84 8.13
CA ARG A 608 19.38 -24.97 8.71
C ARG A 608 19.42 -24.91 10.24
N GLU A 609 20.35 -25.61 10.87
CA GLU A 609 20.52 -25.60 12.33
C GLU A 609 20.91 -24.22 12.86
N GLU A 610 21.89 -23.57 12.22
CA GLU A 610 22.33 -22.21 12.55
C GLU A 610 21.16 -21.22 12.49
N LEU A 611 20.38 -21.23 11.42
CA LEU A 611 19.23 -20.33 11.24
C LEU A 611 18.09 -20.61 12.22
N TYR A 612 17.84 -21.88 12.56
CA TYR A 612 16.85 -22.23 13.57
C TYR A 612 17.28 -21.74 14.95
N ASN A 613 18.55 -21.95 15.32
CA ASN A 613 19.09 -21.48 16.59
C ASN A 613 19.11 -19.96 16.69
N HIS A 614 19.46 -19.26 15.61
CA HIS A 614 19.41 -17.80 15.52
C HIS A 614 18.01 -17.25 15.87
N VAL A 615 16.95 -17.88 15.37
CA VAL A 615 15.55 -17.53 15.73
C VAL A 615 15.24 -17.92 17.17
N LYS A 616 15.63 -19.13 17.57
CA LYS A 616 15.30 -19.70 18.88
C LYS A 616 15.85 -18.88 20.04
N GLU A 617 17.07 -18.36 19.88
CA GLU A 617 17.78 -17.58 20.90
C GLU A 617 17.24 -16.15 21.01
N ALA A 618 16.75 -15.58 19.91
CA ALA A 618 16.33 -14.18 19.86
C ALA A 618 14.82 -13.96 20.05
N LEU A 619 13.98 -14.92 19.63
CA LEU A 619 12.53 -14.76 19.57
C LEU A 619 11.79 -15.70 20.54
N SER A 620 10.57 -15.30 20.90
CA SER A 620 9.70 -16.09 21.78
C SER A 620 9.30 -17.44 21.15
N GLN A 621 9.07 -18.46 21.98
CA GLN A 621 8.81 -19.84 21.53
C GLN A 621 7.77 -19.98 20.42
N TYR A 622 6.64 -19.27 20.51
CA TYR A 622 5.57 -19.37 19.51
C TYR A 622 5.95 -18.81 18.13
N LYS A 623 7.11 -18.13 18.00
CA LYS A 623 7.69 -17.64 16.74
C LYS A 623 8.76 -18.58 16.18
N HIS A 624 9.12 -19.66 16.89
CA HIS A 624 10.14 -20.60 16.43
C HIS A 624 9.71 -21.29 15.14
N LEU A 625 10.67 -21.65 14.29
CA LEU A 625 10.44 -22.24 12.96
C LEU A 625 10.17 -23.73 13.06
N ASP A 626 9.22 -24.12 13.91
CA ASP A 626 8.90 -25.52 14.17
C ASP A 626 8.26 -26.21 12.96
N GLY A 627 7.78 -25.44 11.97
CA GLY A 627 7.39 -25.94 10.66
C GLY A 627 8.60 -26.37 9.79
N GLY A 628 9.78 -25.87 10.08
CA GLY A 628 11.04 -26.18 9.40
C GLY A 628 11.63 -25.02 8.58
N ILE A 629 12.80 -25.29 7.99
CA ILE A 629 13.53 -24.38 7.11
C ILE A 629 13.84 -25.09 5.80
N GLU A 630 13.38 -24.50 4.70
CA GLU A 630 13.57 -25.00 3.35
C GLU A 630 14.49 -24.07 2.55
N LEU A 631 15.60 -24.61 2.07
CA LEU A 631 16.51 -23.86 1.21
C LEU A 631 15.98 -23.87 -0.23
N THR A 632 15.99 -22.71 -0.89
CA THR A 632 15.48 -22.57 -2.26
C THR A 632 16.33 -21.61 -3.07
N ASP A 633 16.34 -21.77 -4.39
CA ASP A 633 17.10 -20.90 -5.28
C ASP A 633 16.52 -19.47 -5.34
N SER A 634 15.19 -19.34 -5.23
CA SER A 634 14.52 -18.04 -5.27
C SER A 634 13.15 -18.04 -4.59
N VAL A 635 12.81 -16.91 -3.97
CA VAL A 635 11.45 -16.64 -3.50
C VAL A 635 10.60 -16.13 -4.67
N PRO A 636 9.46 -16.77 -5.00
CA PRO A 636 8.61 -16.32 -6.09
C PRO A 636 7.94 -14.99 -5.74
N LYS A 637 8.11 -13.98 -6.59
CA LYS A 637 7.59 -12.61 -6.40
C LYS A 637 6.74 -12.16 -7.61
N THR A 638 5.82 -11.22 -7.40
CA THR A 638 5.10 -10.51 -8.47
C THR A 638 6.03 -9.47 -9.10
N ILE A 639 5.63 -8.90 -10.25
CA ILE A 639 6.38 -7.79 -10.87
C ILE A 639 6.38 -6.54 -9.96
N SER A 640 5.36 -6.38 -9.12
CA SER A 640 5.31 -5.35 -8.07
C SER A 640 6.14 -5.68 -6.82
N GLY A 641 6.85 -6.82 -6.79
CA GLY A 641 7.76 -7.22 -5.70
C GLY A 641 7.10 -7.92 -4.51
N LYS A 642 5.80 -8.24 -4.58
CA LYS A 642 5.09 -8.96 -3.52
C LYS A 642 5.39 -10.46 -3.58
N THR A 643 5.63 -11.10 -2.45
CA THR A 643 5.84 -12.56 -2.38
C THR A 643 4.58 -13.31 -2.79
N LYS A 644 4.69 -14.26 -3.73
CA LYS A 644 3.61 -15.15 -4.16
C LYS A 644 3.41 -16.29 -3.15
N ARG A 645 2.93 -15.96 -1.95
CA ARG A 645 2.78 -16.90 -0.82
C ARG A 645 1.90 -18.10 -1.15
N ALA A 646 0.93 -17.98 -2.07
CA ALA A 646 0.09 -19.10 -2.50
C ALA A 646 0.89 -20.27 -3.08
N ILE A 647 1.89 -19.97 -3.94
CA ILE A 647 2.78 -20.98 -4.53
C ILE A 647 3.62 -21.67 -3.45
N LEU A 648 4.13 -20.88 -2.49
CA LEU A 648 4.92 -21.41 -1.37
C LEU A 648 4.07 -22.28 -0.44
N LYS A 649 2.84 -21.88 -0.14
CA LYS A 649 1.87 -22.66 0.65
C LYS A 649 1.54 -23.99 -0.04
N GLU A 650 1.41 -24.01 -1.36
CA GLU A 650 1.19 -25.24 -2.13
C GLU A 650 2.41 -26.17 -2.07
N ARG A 651 3.63 -25.64 -2.30
CA ARG A 651 4.88 -26.40 -2.16
C ARG A 651 5.02 -27.00 -0.75
N ALA A 652 4.71 -26.23 0.28
CA ALA A 652 4.80 -26.70 1.66
C ALA A 652 3.77 -27.78 1.99
N LYS A 653 2.57 -27.77 1.40
CA LYS A 653 1.61 -28.87 1.55
C LYS A 653 2.20 -30.18 1.03
N THR A 654 2.91 -30.15 -0.09
CA THR A 654 3.59 -31.34 -0.64
C THR A 654 4.70 -31.80 0.31
N LEU A 655 5.55 -30.88 0.77
CA LEU A 655 6.64 -31.20 1.71
C LEU A 655 6.13 -31.79 3.03
N VAL A 656 5.08 -31.23 3.62
CA VAL A 656 4.48 -31.75 4.86
C VAL A 656 3.90 -33.14 4.64
N ARG A 657 3.25 -33.40 3.49
CA ARG A 657 2.75 -34.74 3.14
C ARG A 657 3.88 -35.76 3.02
N GLU A 658 4.97 -35.39 2.34
CA GLU A 658 6.15 -36.25 2.19
C GLU A 658 6.82 -36.53 3.54
N ARG A 659 6.98 -35.52 4.40
CA ARG A 659 7.53 -35.68 5.75
C ARG A 659 6.65 -36.56 6.63
N ASN A 660 5.33 -36.41 6.56
CA ASN A 660 4.40 -37.26 7.31
C ASN A 660 4.44 -38.71 6.81
N ALA A 661 4.48 -38.94 5.49
CA ALA A 661 4.60 -40.28 4.92
C ALA A 661 5.93 -40.96 5.33
N LEU A 662 7.04 -40.22 5.33
CA LEU A 662 8.33 -40.72 5.82
C LEU A 662 8.31 -41.01 7.33
N ALA A 663 7.63 -40.18 8.12
CA ALA A 663 7.49 -40.38 9.56
C ALA A 663 6.64 -41.62 9.89
N GLU A 664 5.56 -41.86 9.15
CA GLU A 664 4.72 -43.07 9.28
C GLU A 664 5.50 -44.34 8.92
N VAL A 665 6.30 -44.29 7.86
CA VAL A 665 7.19 -45.40 7.50
C VAL A 665 8.20 -45.62 8.63
N ALA A 666 8.87 -44.57 9.11
CA ALA A 666 9.85 -44.68 10.20
C ALA A 666 9.26 -45.13 11.54
N SER A 667 8.02 -44.74 11.88
CA SER A 667 7.31 -45.26 13.05
C SER A 667 6.95 -46.73 12.88
N GLY A 668 6.54 -47.14 11.68
CA GLY A 668 6.32 -48.57 11.36
C GLY A 668 7.59 -49.40 11.53
N TRP A 669 8.76 -48.88 11.11
CA TRP A 669 10.04 -49.54 11.37
C TRP A 669 10.41 -49.59 12.86
N ARG A 670 10.08 -48.55 13.64
CA ARG A 670 10.29 -48.56 15.11
C ARG A 670 9.36 -49.54 15.81
N GLU A 671 8.08 -49.56 15.47
CA GLU A 671 7.12 -50.53 16.01
C GLU A 671 7.51 -51.96 15.64
N MET A 672 8.03 -52.20 14.42
CA MET A 672 8.59 -53.50 14.05
C MET A 672 9.85 -53.86 14.83
N ALA A 673 10.76 -52.91 15.07
CA ALA A 673 11.97 -53.14 15.86
C ALA A 673 11.64 -53.40 17.35
N GLU A 674 10.68 -52.67 17.93
CA GLU A 674 10.17 -52.91 19.28
C GLU A 674 9.40 -54.25 19.36
N TYR A 675 8.69 -54.65 18.31
CA TYR A 675 8.06 -55.97 18.21
C TYR A 675 9.10 -57.09 18.13
N GLU A 676 10.17 -56.95 17.33
CA GLU A 676 11.28 -57.91 17.26
C GLU A 676 12.03 -58.04 18.60
N GLU A 677 12.29 -56.92 19.31
CA GLU A 677 12.84 -56.96 20.67
C GLU A 677 11.90 -57.65 21.67
N SER A 678 10.59 -57.38 21.62
CA SER A 678 9.61 -58.03 22.50
C SER A 678 9.45 -59.53 22.21
N THR A 679 9.64 -59.95 20.96
CA THR A 679 9.56 -61.36 20.53
C THR A 679 10.85 -62.11 20.88
N MET A 680 12.02 -61.46 20.85
CA MET A 680 13.27 -62.05 21.36
C MET A 680 13.25 -62.28 22.88
N ILE A 681 12.52 -61.46 23.63
CA ILE A 681 12.41 -61.60 25.10
C ILE A 681 11.49 -62.76 25.52
N GLN A 682 10.64 -63.30 24.64
CA GLN A 682 9.78 -64.45 24.95
C GLN A 682 10.36 -65.84 24.61
N VAL A 683 11.57 -65.92 24.02
CA VAL A 683 12.19 -67.20 23.62
C VAL A 683 13.26 -67.68 24.63
N LEU A 684 13.49 -66.97 25.73
CA LEU A 684 14.57 -67.27 26.70
C LEU A 684 14.12 -67.59 28.14
N ASP A 685 12.84 -67.89 28.39
CA ASP A 685 12.38 -68.41 29.69
C ASP A 685 11.42 -69.58 29.50
N PHE A 686 11.94 -70.79 29.24
CA PHE A 686 11.28 -72.04 29.64
C PHE A 686 12.31 -73.19 29.78
N ASP A 687 12.47 -73.60 31.05
CA ASP A 687 12.99 -74.85 31.61
C ASP A 687 14.48 -75.23 31.50
N SER A 688 15.21 -74.92 32.57
CA SER A 688 16.12 -75.89 33.21
C SER A 688 15.87 -75.97 34.73
N ASP A 689 15.36 -77.13 35.13
CA ASP A 689 15.49 -77.83 36.41
C ASP A 689 14.73 -77.35 37.66
N SER A 690 13.70 -78.12 38.01
CA SER A 690 13.33 -78.39 39.39
C SER A 690 13.43 -79.88 39.69
N ASP A 691 14.56 -80.26 40.30
CA ASP A 691 14.60 -81.40 41.22
C ASP A 691 13.98 -80.97 42.56
N LYS A 692 13.29 -81.91 43.18
CA LYS A 692 12.30 -81.76 44.27
C LYS A 692 12.88 -81.23 45.59
N ASP A 693 12.13 -80.37 46.31
CA ASP A 693 11.60 -80.66 47.67
C ASP A 693 10.91 -79.44 48.35
N TYR A 694 9.78 -79.76 49.01
CA TYR A 694 8.95 -79.05 50.03
C TYR A 694 8.31 -77.68 49.78
#